data_AF-A0A914ATI8-F1
#
_entry.id   AF-A0A914ATI8-F1
#
_cell.length_a   1.000
_cell.length_b   1.000
_cell.length_c   1.000
_cell.angle_alpha   90.00
_cell.angle_beta   90.00
_cell.angle_gamma   90.00
#
_symmetry.space_group_name_H-M   'P 1'
#
loop_
_entity.id
_entity.type
_entity.pdbx_description
1 polymer ?
#
loop_
_entity_poly.entity_id
_entity_poly.type
_entity_poly.pdbx_seq_one_letter_code
_entity_poly.pdbx_strand_id
1 'polypeptide(L)'
;MCYNGGVCDDKTGYCICPPGFSGANCFTEPDPFGISCINGYSGLTCSDVCTSGRFGAGCEQECHCLLPDLDCDRYTGVCHVGGCADGWSGANCQIPDICQVGYYGSNCLRKCHCLGDAACDKYTGYCSVGCAPGFICVSRQCEAGYFGEDCSTDCHCLDDAACDGITGSCPSGRCLGDQFQTDGTGICKFVLPVLSQSPDVSVNYTSAVVTWKPWGSHPMDSGDGPIMGYKIYHSNYSSSSSTRADYLAVISETPSSFRFEIESLQQLSVYNFSVAAVREGEGGEGPRSPVTTIRTQPRASHTDFLDTKDSLHLTMATHFFHRAGESNIIRLACYRSSPDTDADLSFGRLPVHLPGAGIDSSTSFPDGTTSGEFDGLKFTQLPINNVNATGLYYCEGSKGGQTTRVYSSIYSNNGWYYPGRWNALLLTKTINTGENATLSVQNRRGWTSHASWRRISDGVATNLTDYDGMGTITIPASQAKHGDVYVVLSSRYSLRDNKFSLFRLIVRGCVASKWGPPACDGVCDLCYNGGVCDDETGDCICPPGFMGPNCLTVCPIGSFGWACGYKCGSGQLNSCAFSQFGLPDPFGISCINGHRGYECRYLCSSGSFGAGCLQECHCLSADECNRYTGVCTNRSCAEGWSGTNCQIPDTCPVGYYGLNCLSKCHCLGDAACDKYTGYCNVGCAPGFTCVSWQCEAGYFGGDCSKECHCLDDATCDRITGFCPSKKCIAPFQTDGTGICQSVPPVLSQPPEVRVKSTSAIVTWKAWGSHPLDAGDGPIVGYKIYHSNYSSISLTSADYISAIYQPPSSFIFDIESLQQLTVYYFSVAAVREEEGGEGPRSPVTTIRTQPQDTTQDRVLALPEHTT
;
A
#
# COMPACT_ATOMS: atom_id res chain seq x y z
N MET A 1 94.55 -0.23 -33.22
CA MET A 1 94.85 -1.61 -32.81
C MET A 1 93.73 -2.08 -31.92
N CYS A 2 93.12 -3.21 -32.26
CA CYS A 2 91.97 -3.77 -31.55
C CYS A 2 92.46 -4.86 -30.60
N TYR A 3 91.96 -4.83 -29.37
CA TYR A 3 92.38 -5.76 -28.32
C TYR A 3 91.31 -6.84 -28.08
N ASN A 4 91.65 -7.87 -27.30
CA ASN A 4 90.73 -8.94 -26.88
C ASN A 4 90.03 -9.67 -28.04
N GLY A 5 90.73 -9.87 -29.15
CA GLY A 5 90.20 -10.56 -30.33
C GLY A 5 89.27 -9.71 -31.21
N GLY A 6 89.14 -8.41 -30.95
CA GLY A 6 88.43 -7.49 -31.83
C GLY A 6 89.09 -7.34 -33.19
N VAL A 7 88.27 -7.16 -34.23
CA VAL A 7 88.72 -7.04 -35.62
C VAL A 7 88.57 -5.59 -36.07
N CYS A 8 89.60 -5.04 -36.70
CA CYS A 8 89.55 -3.67 -37.22
C CYS A 8 88.75 -3.65 -38.52
N ASP A 9 87.83 -2.71 -38.65
CA ASP A 9 87.16 -2.43 -39.92
C ASP A 9 88.08 -1.55 -40.79
N ASP A 10 88.46 -2.08 -41.95
CA ASP A 10 89.48 -1.46 -42.81
C ASP A 10 89.00 -0.20 -43.54
N LYS A 11 87.69 0.08 -43.56
CA LYS A 11 87.12 1.24 -44.25
C LYS A 11 86.92 2.43 -43.32
N THR A 12 86.60 2.16 -42.07
CA THR A 12 86.28 3.19 -41.07
C THR A 12 87.40 3.37 -40.05
N GLY A 13 88.26 2.38 -39.87
CA GLY A 13 89.38 2.39 -38.93
C GLY A 13 89.00 2.07 -37.47
N TYR A 14 87.74 1.72 -37.21
CA TYR A 14 87.23 1.40 -35.87
C TYR A 14 87.25 -0.11 -35.59
N CYS A 15 87.35 -0.47 -34.31
CA CYS A 15 87.35 -1.88 -33.88
C CYS A 15 85.94 -2.42 -33.65
N ILE A 16 85.65 -3.58 -34.23
CA ILE A 16 84.45 -4.35 -33.97
C ILE A 16 84.77 -5.33 -32.83
N CYS A 17 84.06 -5.19 -31.71
CA CYS A 17 84.37 -5.92 -30.48
C CYS A 17 83.58 -7.23 -30.36
N PRO A 18 84.19 -8.33 -29.88
CA PRO A 18 83.48 -9.55 -29.58
C PRO A 18 82.54 -9.38 -28.38
N PRO A 19 81.52 -10.25 -28.22
CA PRO A 19 80.54 -10.13 -27.15
C PRO A 19 81.19 -10.11 -25.76
N GLY A 20 80.79 -9.13 -24.93
CA GLY A 20 81.32 -8.92 -23.57
C GLY A 20 82.42 -7.86 -23.46
N PHE A 21 82.94 -7.32 -24.57
CA PHE A 21 83.88 -6.21 -24.57
C PHE A 21 83.34 -5.01 -25.34
N SER A 22 83.66 -3.81 -24.88
CA SER A 22 83.21 -2.57 -25.51
C SER A 22 84.33 -1.52 -25.63
N GLY A 23 84.02 -0.38 -26.24
CA GLY A 23 84.95 0.73 -26.46
C GLY A 23 85.63 0.71 -27.83
N ALA A 24 86.19 1.86 -28.23
CA ALA A 24 86.71 2.10 -29.59
C ALA A 24 87.86 1.17 -30.01
N ASN A 25 88.49 0.50 -29.05
CA ASN A 25 89.57 -0.47 -29.22
C ASN A 25 89.32 -1.80 -28.47
N CYS A 26 88.08 -2.04 -28.01
CA CYS A 26 87.63 -3.28 -27.37
C CYS A 26 88.33 -3.63 -26.04
N PHE A 27 88.71 -2.61 -25.27
CA PHE A 27 89.54 -2.76 -24.08
C PHE A 27 88.76 -2.73 -22.75
N THR A 28 87.49 -2.27 -22.71
CA THR A 28 86.73 -2.13 -21.45
C THR A 28 85.81 -3.33 -21.19
N GLU A 29 85.93 -3.96 -20.01
CA GLU A 29 84.97 -4.95 -19.47
C GLU A 29 83.72 -4.25 -18.87
N PRO A 30 82.52 -4.86 -18.89
CA PRO A 30 81.25 -4.19 -18.62
C PRO A 30 80.74 -4.29 -17.18
N ASP A 31 79.93 -3.29 -16.81
CA ASP A 31 79.06 -3.20 -15.64
C ASP A 31 77.92 -4.26 -15.70
N PRO A 32 77.38 -4.81 -14.58
CA PRO A 32 76.68 -6.11 -14.56
C PRO A 32 75.23 -6.20 -15.12
N PHE A 33 74.70 -5.22 -15.85
CA PHE A 33 73.24 -5.18 -16.12
C PHE A 33 72.83 -4.92 -17.58
N GLY A 34 73.46 -5.55 -18.58
CA GLY A 34 72.95 -5.39 -19.95
C GLY A 34 73.46 -6.38 -20.99
N ILE A 35 72.91 -7.60 -21.00
CA ILE A 35 72.88 -8.44 -22.19
C ILE A 35 71.48 -8.28 -22.79
N SER A 36 71.35 -7.68 -23.98
CA SER A 36 70.08 -7.66 -24.72
C SER A 36 70.07 -8.80 -25.73
N CYS A 37 69.11 -9.73 -25.59
CA CYS A 37 68.97 -10.88 -26.48
C CYS A 37 68.39 -10.49 -27.84
N ILE A 38 68.70 -11.28 -28.88
CA ILE A 38 68.00 -11.13 -30.16
C ILE A 38 66.51 -11.53 -30.02
N ASN A 39 65.64 -10.98 -30.86
CA ASN A 39 64.21 -11.29 -30.83
C ASN A 39 63.95 -12.80 -30.88
N GLY A 40 62.97 -13.26 -30.11
CA GLY A 40 62.61 -14.69 -30.04
C GLY A 40 63.40 -15.48 -28.98
N TYR A 41 64.30 -14.82 -28.24
CA TYR A 41 65.14 -15.45 -27.21
C TYR A 41 65.23 -14.65 -25.90
N SER A 42 65.43 -15.36 -24.78
CA SER A 42 65.55 -14.84 -23.42
C SER A 42 66.64 -15.56 -22.61
N GLY A 43 66.82 -15.15 -21.35
CA GLY A 43 67.76 -15.76 -20.40
C GLY A 43 69.12 -15.06 -20.34
N LEU A 44 69.88 -15.32 -19.28
CA LEU A 44 71.16 -14.65 -18.98
C LEU A 44 72.24 -14.89 -20.05
N THR A 45 72.11 -15.96 -20.84
CA THR A 45 72.99 -16.29 -21.99
C THR A 45 72.28 -16.17 -23.33
N CYS A 46 71.05 -15.64 -23.38
CA CYS A 46 70.23 -15.49 -24.59
C CYS A 46 70.04 -16.78 -25.39
N SER A 47 69.87 -17.90 -24.69
CA SER A 47 69.80 -19.23 -25.28
C SER A 47 68.40 -19.83 -25.21
N ASP A 48 67.52 -19.26 -24.39
CA ASP A 48 66.17 -19.78 -24.17
C ASP A 48 65.22 -19.21 -25.22
N VAL A 49 64.38 -20.04 -25.83
CA VAL A 49 63.42 -19.60 -26.87
C VAL A 49 62.14 -19.10 -26.21
N CYS A 50 61.53 -18.05 -26.77
CA CYS A 50 60.23 -17.56 -26.28
C CYS A 50 59.16 -18.65 -26.25
N THR A 51 58.45 -18.72 -25.14
CA THR A 51 57.28 -19.58 -24.96
C THR A 51 56.11 -19.09 -25.81
N SER A 52 55.22 -20.01 -26.19
CA SER A 52 53.98 -19.73 -26.93
C SER A 52 53.20 -18.53 -26.35
N GLY A 53 52.69 -17.68 -27.24
CA GLY A 53 51.98 -16.43 -26.88
C GLY A 53 52.87 -15.21 -26.59
N ARG A 54 54.21 -15.30 -26.70
CA ARG A 54 55.14 -14.18 -26.47
C ARG A 54 56.16 -14.01 -27.60
N PHE A 55 56.63 -12.78 -27.81
CA PHE A 55 57.57 -12.44 -28.88
C PHE A 55 58.54 -11.30 -28.51
N GLY A 56 59.52 -11.04 -29.37
CA GLY A 56 60.49 -9.95 -29.21
C GLY A 56 61.73 -10.31 -28.37
N ALA A 57 62.63 -9.33 -28.18
CA ALA A 57 63.87 -9.51 -27.41
C ALA A 57 63.56 -9.72 -25.92
N GLY A 58 64.12 -10.76 -25.31
CA GLY A 58 63.82 -11.11 -23.92
C GLY A 58 62.42 -11.70 -23.71
N CYS A 59 61.63 -11.90 -24.77
CA CYS A 59 60.28 -12.45 -24.73
C CYS A 59 59.29 -11.64 -23.87
N GLU A 60 59.51 -10.34 -23.77
CA GLU A 60 58.75 -9.45 -22.89
C GLU A 60 57.40 -9.04 -23.48
N GLN A 61 57.22 -9.16 -24.80
CA GLN A 61 55.99 -8.73 -25.49
C GLN A 61 54.99 -9.88 -25.62
N GLU A 62 53.71 -9.57 -25.41
CA GLU A 62 52.61 -10.53 -25.46
C GLU A 62 51.88 -10.44 -26.80
N CYS A 63 51.49 -11.59 -27.32
CA CYS A 63 50.90 -11.70 -28.65
C CYS A 63 49.38 -11.74 -28.58
N HIS A 64 48.70 -10.76 -29.18
CA HIS A 64 47.23 -10.65 -29.18
C HIS A 64 46.60 -11.21 -30.47
N CYS A 65 47.03 -12.41 -30.85
CA CYS A 65 46.43 -13.17 -31.96
C CYS A 65 45.16 -13.89 -31.48
N LEU A 66 44.22 -14.16 -32.40
CA LEU A 66 43.05 -15.01 -32.12
C LEU A 66 43.42 -16.41 -31.58
N LEU A 67 44.58 -16.94 -32.00
CA LEU A 67 45.15 -18.21 -31.53
C LEU A 67 46.63 -18.01 -31.11
N PRO A 68 46.90 -17.49 -29.90
CA PRO A 68 48.23 -17.01 -29.53
C PRO A 68 49.30 -18.11 -29.42
N ASP A 69 48.90 -19.35 -29.12
CA ASP A 69 49.86 -20.44 -28.86
C ASP A 69 50.33 -21.19 -30.12
N LEU A 70 49.61 -21.05 -31.23
CA LEU A 70 49.84 -21.81 -32.47
C LEU A 70 50.27 -20.94 -33.66
N ASP A 71 49.94 -19.66 -33.66
CA ASP A 71 49.99 -18.79 -34.85
C ASP A 71 50.79 -17.48 -34.68
N CYS A 72 51.30 -17.19 -33.48
CA CYS A 72 52.13 -16.01 -33.24
C CYS A 72 53.59 -16.25 -33.66
N ASP A 73 54.13 -15.42 -34.56
CA ASP A 73 55.56 -15.42 -34.88
C ASP A 73 56.38 -14.84 -33.71
N ARG A 74 57.24 -15.68 -33.11
CA ARG A 74 58.03 -15.30 -31.92
C ARG A 74 59.06 -14.18 -32.14
N TYR A 75 59.37 -13.83 -33.39
CA TYR A 75 60.35 -12.79 -33.72
C TYR A 75 59.68 -11.42 -33.92
N THR A 76 58.46 -11.42 -34.46
CA THR A 76 57.79 -10.22 -34.98
C THR A 76 56.42 -9.95 -34.37
N GLY A 77 55.80 -10.95 -33.77
CA GLY A 77 54.46 -10.88 -33.19
C GLY A 77 53.33 -10.88 -34.23
N VAL A 78 53.66 -11.17 -35.50
CA VAL A 78 52.69 -11.21 -36.59
C VAL A 78 51.90 -12.52 -36.53
N CYS A 79 50.58 -12.41 -36.68
CA CYS A 79 49.66 -13.55 -36.72
C CYS A 79 49.37 -13.90 -38.19
N HIS A 80 49.58 -15.14 -38.60
CA HIS A 80 49.47 -15.56 -39.99
C HIS A 80 48.10 -16.17 -40.34
N VAL A 81 47.40 -16.75 -39.38
CA VAL A 81 46.16 -17.52 -39.52
C VAL A 81 45.14 -17.09 -38.46
N GLY A 82 44.10 -16.37 -38.91
CA GLY A 82 42.98 -15.93 -38.06
C GLY A 82 43.02 -14.44 -37.69
N GLY A 83 44.19 -13.80 -37.69
CA GLY A 83 44.32 -12.37 -37.43
C GLY A 83 44.25 -12.00 -35.94
N CYS A 84 43.95 -10.74 -35.65
CA CYS A 84 44.00 -10.18 -34.29
C CYS A 84 42.81 -10.61 -33.42
N ALA A 85 43.06 -10.79 -32.13
CA ALA A 85 42.01 -11.02 -31.13
C ALA A 85 41.09 -9.79 -30.98
N ASP A 86 39.84 -10.02 -30.54
CA ASP A 86 38.84 -8.98 -30.40
C ASP A 86 39.36 -7.79 -29.57
N GLY A 87 39.25 -6.59 -30.14
CA GLY A 87 39.74 -5.35 -29.53
C GLY A 87 41.15 -4.92 -29.94
N TRP A 88 41.84 -5.70 -30.79
CA TRP A 88 43.19 -5.40 -31.28
C TRP A 88 43.27 -5.39 -32.81
N SER A 89 44.13 -4.54 -33.36
CA SER A 89 44.34 -4.34 -34.79
C SER A 89 45.81 -3.99 -35.10
N GLY A 90 46.12 -3.76 -36.37
CA GLY A 90 47.48 -3.55 -36.86
C GLY A 90 48.20 -4.83 -37.29
N ALA A 91 49.34 -4.70 -37.98
CA ALA A 91 50.00 -5.81 -38.67
C ALA A 91 50.55 -6.92 -37.73
N ASN A 92 50.83 -6.60 -36.47
CA ASN A 92 51.22 -7.54 -35.41
C ASN A 92 50.26 -7.49 -34.21
N CYS A 93 49.05 -6.98 -34.42
CA CYS A 93 47.96 -6.99 -33.43
C CYS A 93 48.28 -6.28 -32.10
N GLN A 94 49.12 -5.24 -32.13
CA GLN A 94 49.50 -4.47 -30.94
C GLN A 94 48.77 -3.11 -30.83
N ILE A 95 47.83 -2.81 -31.71
CA ILE A 95 47.07 -1.53 -31.70
C ILE A 95 45.68 -1.78 -31.09
N PRO A 96 45.25 -1.06 -30.03
CA PRO A 96 43.90 -1.19 -29.51
C PRO A 96 42.86 -0.50 -30.42
N ASP A 97 41.78 -1.18 -30.79
CA ASP A 97 40.71 -0.62 -31.65
C ASP A 97 39.77 0.32 -30.87
N ILE A 98 39.90 1.63 -31.12
CA ILE A 98 39.02 2.69 -30.57
C ILE A 98 38.36 3.44 -31.74
N CYS A 99 37.02 3.36 -31.84
CA CYS A 99 36.25 4.06 -32.87
C CYS A 99 36.03 5.55 -32.54
N GLN A 100 36.00 6.39 -33.57
CA GLN A 100 35.58 7.79 -33.44
C GLN A 100 34.09 7.88 -33.08
N VAL A 101 33.71 8.89 -32.30
CA VAL A 101 32.32 9.13 -31.88
C VAL A 101 31.41 9.21 -33.10
N GLY A 102 30.33 8.40 -33.10
CA GLY A 102 29.40 8.28 -34.22
C GLY A 102 29.72 7.15 -35.19
N TYR A 103 30.73 6.31 -34.92
CA TYR A 103 31.11 5.17 -35.76
C TYR A 103 31.27 3.86 -34.98
N TYR A 104 30.96 2.74 -35.63
CA TYR A 104 30.93 1.41 -35.02
C TYR A 104 31.30 0.29 -36.02
N GLY A 105 31.46 -0.94 -35.51
CA GLY A 105 31.80 -2.14 -36.27
C GLY A 105 33.31 -2.31 -36.49
N SER A 106 33.71 -3.46 -37.07
CA SER A 106 35.12 -3.77 -37.37
C SER A 106 35.77 -2.68 -38.23
N ASN A 107 36.91 -2.14 -37.79
CA ASN A 107 37.60 -0.99 -38.40
C ASN A 107 36.84 0.35 -38.37
N CYS A 108 35.75 0.47 -37.62
CA CYS A 108 35.02 1.73 -37.37
C CYS A 108 34.52 2.46 -38.62
N LEU A 109 34.11 1.71 -39.65
CA LEU A 109 33.67 2.26 -40.94
C LEU A 109 32.16 2.53 -41.03
N ARG A 110 31.35 2.07 -40.07
CA ARG A 110 29.90 2.23 -40.10
C ARG A 110 29.47 3.41 -39.25
N LYS A 111 28.65 4.32 -39.78
CA LYS A 111 28.18 5.52 -39.07
C LYS A 111 26.87 5.26 -38.35
N CYS A 112 26.76 5.57 -37.07
CA CYS A 112 25.50 5.51 -36.34
C CYS A 112 24.82 6.89 -36.28
N HIS A 113 23.50 6.88 -36.12
CA HIS A 113 22.64 8.08 -36.09
C HIS A 113 21.87 8.14 -34.77
N CYS A 114 22.58 8.39 -33.67
CA CYS A 114 21.97 8.53 -32.34
C CYS A 114 21.35 9.91 -32.15
N LEU A 115 20.34 9.99 -31.29
CA LEU A 115 19.70 11.24 -30.90
C LEU A 115 20.73 12.23 -30.32
N GLY A 116 20.73 13.47 -30.82
CA GLY A 116 21.63 14.53 -30.34
C GLY A 116 23.13 14.28 -30.57
N ASP A 117 23.50 13.53 -31.62
CA ASP A 117 24.89 13.15 -31.96
C ASP A 117 25.60 12.31 -30.87
N ALA A 118 24.83 11.60 -30.03
CA ALA A 118 25.38 10.76 -28.97
C ALA A 118 26.26 9.62 -29.52
N ALA A 119 27.19 9.14 -28.67
CA ALA A 119 28.03 8.00 -29.01
C ALA A 119 27.22 6.69 -29.00
N CYS A 120 27.35 5.88 -30.07
CA CYS A 120 26.81 4.53 -30.11
C CYS A 120 27.79 3.50 -29.55
N ASP A 121 27.25 2.33 -29.19
CA ASP A 121 28.05 1.15 -28.89
C ASP A 121 28.95 0.81 -30.08
N LYS A 122 30.26 0.69 -29.80
CA LYS A 122 31.29 0.58 -30.84
C LYS A 122 31.25 -0.74 -31.62
N TYR A 123 30.55 -1.76 -31.13
CA TYR A 123 30.44 -3.06 -31.80
C TYR A 123 29.12 -3.21 -32.55
N THR A 124 28.02 -2.78 -31.94
CA THR A 124 26.65 -3.01 -32.42
C THR A 124 26.04 -1.80 -33.12
N GLY A 125 26.54 -0.58 -32.85
CA GLY A 125 25.97 0.67 -33.34
C GLY A 125 24.70 1.08 -32.60
N TYR A 126 24.39 0.41 -31.49
CA TYR A 126 23.24 0.67 -30.65
C TYR A 126 23.38 2.01 -29.90
N CYS A 127 22.30 2.79 -29.84
CA CYS A 127 22.26 4.05 -29.13
C CYS A 127 21.45 3.88 -27.84
N SER A 128 22.03 4.20 -26.68
CA SER A 128 21.36 4.07 -25.38
C SER A 128 20.27 5.10 -25.12
N VAL A 129 20.22 6.16 -25.94
CA VAL A 129 19.33 7.32 -25.80
C VAL A 129 18.34 7.47 -26.96
N GLY A 130 18.22 6.46 -27.83
CA GLY A 130 17.34 6.48 -29.02
C GLY A 130 18.04 6.96 -30.31
N CYS A 131 17.39 6.78 -31.46
CA CYS A 131 17.89 7.17 -32.77
C CYS A 131 17.40 8.55 -33.19
N ALA A 132 18.17 9.24 -34.04
CA ALA A 132 17.76 10.52 -34.61
C ALA A 132 16.55 10.37 -35.55
N PRO A 133 15.63 11.36 -35.62
CA PRO A 133 14.48 11.32 -36.51
C PRO A 133 14.85 11.01 -37.96
N GLY A 134 14.11 10.09 -38.61
CA GLY A 134 14.35 9.70 -40.00
C GLY A 134 15.32 8.54 -40.21
N PHE A 135 15.87 7.96 -39.14
CA PHE A 135 16.84 6.87 -39.21
C PHE A 135 16.61 5.81 -38.15
N ILE A 136 16.87 4.55 -38.50
CA ILE A 136 17.16 3.50 -37.52
C ILE A 136 18.67 3.50 -37.28
N CYS A 137 19.08 3.65 -36.01
CA CYS A 137 20.40 3.98 -35.46
C CYS A 137 21.63 3.47 -36.24
N VAL A 138 21.53 2.29 -36.86
CA VAL A 138 22.55 1.56 -37.62
C VAL A 138 22.56 1.91 -39.12
N SER A 139 22.48 3.21 -39.44
CA SER A 139 22.70 3.81 -40.78
C SER A 139 21.60 3.64 -41.85
N ARG A 140 20.39 3.15 -41.53
CA ARG A 140 19.30 3.05 -42.52
C ARG A 140 18.26 4.13 -42.31
N GLN A 141 17.83 4.78 -43.39
CA GLN A 141 16.69 5.72 -43.38
C GLN A 141 15.39 4.95 -43.11
N CYS A 142 14.36 5.65 -42.62
CA CYS A 142 13.04 5.06 -42.44
C CYS A 142 12.54 4.41 -43.73
N GLU A 143 11.94 3.22 -43.59
CA GLU A 143 11.27 2.57 -44.70
C GLU A 143 10.03 3.38 -45.11
N ALA A 144 9.64 3.25 -46.39
CA ALA A 144 8.51 4.01 -46.92
C ALA A 144 7.24 3.70 -46.12
N GLY A 145 6.59 4.75 -45.61
CA GLY A 145 5.44 4.62 -44.72
C GLY A 145 5.75 4.87 -43.25
N TYR A 146 7.00 5.16 -42.87
CA TYR A 146 7.40 5.43 -41.49
C TYR A 146 8.20 6.73 -41.34
N PHE A 147 8.04 7.42 -40.21
CA PHE A 147 8.77 8.65 -39.89
C PHE A 147 9.05 8.83 -38.39
N GLY A 148 9.84 9.86 -38.05
CA GLY A 148 10.11 10.26 -36.67
C GLY A 148 11.30 9.53 -36.03
N GLU A 149 11.42 9.64 -34.70
CA GLU A 149 12.47 8.93 -33.93
C GLU A 149 12.26 7.42 -34.00
N ASP A 150 13.35 6.69 -34.18
CA ASP A 150 13.38 5.24 -34.41
C ASP A 150 12.52 4.74 -35.59
N CYS A 151 12.02 5.64 -36.45
CA CYS A 151 11.04 5.32 -37.50
C CYS A 151 9.79 4.60 -36.96
N SER A 152 9.38 4.94 -35.74
CA SER A 152 8.34 4.25 -35.00
C SER A 152 6.92 4.70 -35.34
N THR A 153 6.76 5.74 -36.16
CA THR A 153 5.45 6.31 -36.48
C THR A 153 5.04 6.00 -37.91
N ASP A 154 3.84 5.46 -38.10
CA ASP A 154 3.25 5.19 -39.42
C ASP A 154 2.79 6.48 -40.13
N CYS A 155 2.89 6.49 -41.46
CA CYS A 155 2.40 7.55 -42.33
C CYS A 155 1.13 7.13 -43.06
N HIS A 156 0.12 8.00 -43.03
CA HIS A 156 -1.20 7.75 -43.62
C HIS A 156 -1.49 8.66 -44.82
N CYS A 157 -0.56 8.73 -45.76
CA CYS A 157 -0.72 9.48 -47.01
C CYS A 157 -1.46 8.64 -48.06
N LEU A 158 -2.30 9.29 -48.89
CA LEU A 158 -3.26 8.63 -49.80
C LEU A 158 -2.66 7.58 -50.78
N ASP A 159 -1.37 7.66 -51.10
CA ASP A 159 -0.74 6.83 -52.14
C ASP A 159 0.35 5.86 -51.60
N ASP A 160 0.42 5.63 -50.28
CA ASP A 160 1.51 4.87 -49.59
C ASP A 160 2.95 5.36 -49.93
N ALA A 161 3.07 6.53 -50.57
CA ALA A 161 4.33 7.04 -51.08
C ALA A 161 4.99 8.01 -50.11
N ALA A 162 6.12 7.58 -49.55
CA ALA A 162 7.22 8.38 -48.98
C ALA A 162 6.78 9.74 -48.39
N CYS A 163 6.04 9.68 -47.28
CA CYS A 163 6.07 10.80 -46.35
C CYS A 163 7.54 11.14 -46.02
N ASP A 164 7.80 12.41 -45.72
CA ASP A 164 9.15 12.79 -45.31
C ASP A 164 9.55 12.02 -44.05
N GLY A 165 10.61 11.21 -44.10
CA GLY A 165 10.98 10.31 -42.98
C GLY A 165 11.36 11.05 -41.68
N ILE A 166 11.66 12.34 -41.75
CA ILE A 166 12.00 13.16 -40.59
C ILE A 166 10.73 13.80 -40.00
N THR A 167 9.86 14.35 -40.85
CA THR A 167 8.74 15.21 -40.44
C THR A 167 7.36 14.58 -40.59
N GLY A 168 7.23 13.48 -41.35
CA GLY A 168 5.96 12.78 -41.61
C GLY A 168 5.01 13.50 -42.55
N SER A 169 5.44 14.61 -43.16
CA SER A 169 4.56 15.44 -44.00
C SER A 169 4.28 14.74 -45.33
N CYS A 170 3.00 14.72 -45.72
CA CYS A 170 2.57 14.14 -47.00
C CYS A 170 2.84 15.15 -48.14
N PRO A 171 3.64 14.79 -49.15
CA PRO A 171 4.01 15.70 -50.25
C PRO A 171 2.82 16.25 -51.04
N SER A 172 1.72 15.50 -51.10
CA SER A 172 0.48 15.88 -51.78
C SER A 172 -0.52 16.62 -50.88
N GLY A 173 -0.28 16.67 -49.57
CA GLY A 173 -1.19 17.23 -48.57
C GLY A 173 -2.53 16.48 -48.43
N ARG A 174 -2.62 15.25 -48.93
CA ARG A 174 -3.85 14.43 -48.90
C ARG A 174 -3.65 13.13 -48.13
N CYS A 175 -4.64 12.78 -47.32
CA CYS A 175 -4.60 11.65 -46.40
C CYS A 175 -5.32 10.41 -46.94
N LEU A 176 -4.92 9.24 -46.46
CA LEU A 176 -5.45 7.93 -46.88
C LEU A 176 -6.83 7.68 -46.27
N GLY A 177 -7.89 7.91 -47.05
CA GLY A 177 -9.27 7.71 -46.60
C GLY A 177 -9.80 8.85 -45.72
N ASP A 178 -11.10 8.82 -45.42
CA ASP A 178 -11.80 9.92 -44.75
C ASP A 178 -11.51 10.01 -43.23
N GLN A 179 -10.82 9.01 -42.67
CA GLN A 179 -10.51 8.89 -41.24
C GLN A 179 -9.30 9.72 -40.81
N PHE A 180 -8.63 10.39 -41.76
CA PHE A 180 -7.41 11.14 -41.54
C PHE A 180 -7.53 12.56 -42.12
N GLN A 181 -7.14 13.55 -41.35
CA GLN A 181 -7.10 14.96 -41.76
C GLN A 181 -5.72 15.56 -41.51
N THR A 182 -5.37 16.56 -42.31
CA THR A 182 -4.11 17.27 -42.12
C THR A 182 -4.21 18.19 -40.90
N ASP A 183 -3.19 18.18 -40.05
CA ASP A 183 -3.11 19.06 -38.87
C ASP A 183 -2.70 20.51 -39.20
N GLY A 184 -2.78 20.89 -40.49
CA GLY A 184 -2.32 22.18 -41.02
C GLY A 184 -0.83 22.22 -41.38
N THR A 185 -0.01 21.28 -40.90
CA THR A 185 1.43 21.19 -41.26
C THR A 185 1.72 20.23 -42.43
N GLY A 186 0.69 19.52 -42.89
CA GLY A 186 0.79 18.54 -43.97
C GLY A 186 0.92 17.09 -43.49
N ILE A 187 0.94 16.85 -42.17
CA ILE A 187 0.92 15.51 -41.56
C ILE A 187 -0.53 15.03 -41.45
N CYS A 188 -0.78 13.81 -41.91
CA CYS A 188 -2.09 13.18 -41.86
C CYS A 188 -2.30 12.45 -40.52
N LYS A 189 -3.18 12.99 -39.68
CA LYS A 189 -3.54 12.42 -38.38
C LYS A 189 -5.02 12.06 -38.36
N PHE A 190 -5.41 11.08 -37.55
CA PHE A 190 -6.82 10.75 -37.45
C PHE A 190 -7.64 11.89 -36.83
N VAL A 191 -8.92 11.93 -37.15
CA VAL A 191 -9.86 12.85 -36.52
C VAL A 191 -10.14 12.39 -35.08
N LEU A 192 -9.86 13.26 -34.11
CA LEU A 192 -9.97 12.91 -32.69
C LEU A 192 -11.42 12.67 -32.24
N PRO A 193 -11.67 11.68 -31.36
CA PRO A 193 -13.01 11.33 -30.92
C PRO A 193 -13.57 12.37 -29.93
N VAL A 194 -14.69 12.98 -30.28
CA VAL A 194 -15.38 14.00 -29.49
C VAL A 194 -16.63 13.41 -28.84
N LEU A 195 -16.73 13.55 -27.51
CA LEU A 195 -17.96 13.28 -26.76
C LEU A 195 -18.80 14.55 -26.68
N SER A 196 -20.01 14.50 -27.22
CA SER A 196 -20.92 15.64 -27.28
C SER A 196 -21.75 15.84 -25.99
N GLN A 197 -21.88 14.81 -25.16
CA GLN A 197 -22.65 14.86 -23.90
C GLN A 197 -21.74 15.03 -22.68
N SER A 198 -22.23 15.77 -21.67
CA SER A 198 -21.60 15.86 -20.36
C SER A 198 -21.77 14.54 -19.58
N PRO A 199 -20.82 14.17 -18.69
CA PRO A 199 -20.96 12.96 -17.88
C PRO A 199 -22.09 13.11 -16.86
N ASP A 200 -22.77 12.01 -16.55
CA ASP A 200 -23.65 11.95 -15.38
C ASP A 200 -22.81 11.74 -14.13
N VAL A 201 -23.04 12.52 -13.09
CA VAL A 201 -22.20 12.50 -11.89
C VAL A 201 -23.08 12.39 -10.67
N SER A 202 -22.90 11.32 -9.90
CA SER A 202 -23.50 11.19 -8.57
C SER A 202 -22.42 11.42 -7.52
N VAL A 203 -22.60 12.43 -6.68
CA VAL A 203 -21.66 12.77 -5.61
C VAL A 203 -22.14 12.22 -4.28
N ASN A 204 -21.20 11.74 -3.48
CA ASN A 204 -21.35 11.49 -2.05
C ASN A 204 -20.70 12.66 -1.27
N TYR A 205 -20.36 12.46 0.01
CA TYR A 205 -19.69 13.48 0.85
C TYR A 205 -18.23 13.73 0.45
N THR A 206 -17.46 12.67 0.15
CA THR A 206 -16.04 12.77 -0.25
C THR A 206 -15.71 11.96 -1.49
N SER A 207 -16.70 11.42 -2.20
CA SER A 207 -16.49 10.74 -3.47
C SER A 207 -17.48 11.20 -4.53
N ALA A 208 -17.13 10.99 -5.80
CA ALA A 208 -18.02 11.19 -6.93
C ALA A 208 -17.89 10.00 -7.88
N VAL A 209 -19.03 9.42 -8.23
CA VAL A 209 -19.12 8.44 -9.29
C VAL A 209 -19.47 9.18 -10.58
N VAL A 210 -18.55 9.14 -11.54
CA VAL A 210 -18.69 9.73 -12.87
C VAL A 210 -19.06 8.63 -13.85
N THR A 211 -20.19 8.77 -14.51
CA THR A 211 -20.72 7.83 -15.50
C THR A 211 -20.84 8.53 -16.84
N TRP A 212 -20.43 7.90 -17.93
CA TRP A 212 -20.57 8.45 -19.28
C TRP A 212 -21.06 7.38 -20.25
N LYS A 213 -21.41 7.78 -21.46
CA LYS A 213 -21.79 6.85 -22.52
C LYS A 213 -20.60 6.61 -23.46
N PRO A 214 -20.49 5.41 -24.05
CA PRO A 214 -19.45 5.13 -25.03
C PRO A 214 -19.52 6.14 -26.19
N TRP A 215 -18.35 6.53 -26.69
CA TRP A 215 -18.22 7.36 -27.87
C TRP A 215 -18.91 6.71 -29.08
N GLY A 216 -19.69 7.49 -29.84
CA GLY A 216 -20.48 7.02 -30.97
C GLY A 216 -21.89 6.54 -30.59
N SER A 217 -22.24 6.56 -29.30
CA SER A 217 -23.61 6.29 -28.83
C SER A 217 -24.55 7.49 -28.97
N HIS A 218 -24.02 8.70 -29.18
CA HIS A 218 -24.81 9.90 -29.42
C HIS A 218 -24.63 10.44 -30.86
N PRO A 219 -25.70 10.90 -31.55
CA PRO A 219 -25.63 11.32 -32.96
C PRO A 219 -24.74 12.55 -33.24
N MET A 220 -24.36 13.29 -32.21
CA MET A 220 -23.48 14.47 -32.32
C MET A 220 -22.04 14.18 -31.86
N ASP A 221 -21.73 12.95 -31.47
CA ASP A 221 -20.34 12.54 -31.31
C ASP A 221 -19.67 12.53 -32.69
N SER A 222 -18.43 12.97 -32.76
CA SER A 222 -17.66 13.08 -34.01
C SER A 222 -16.25 12.52 -33.84
N GLY A 223 -15.51 12.34 -34.93
CA GLY A 223 -14.17 11.75 -34.93
C GLY A 223 -14.15 10.29 -35.35
N ASP A 224 -13.02 9.63 -35.17
CA ASP A 224 -12.82 8.24 -35.60
C ASP A 224 -12.38 7.32 -34.44
N GLY A 225 -12.78 6.05 -34.50
CA GLY A 225 -12.36 4.97 -33.59
C GLY A 225 -11.26 4.08 -34.21
N PRO A 226 -10.80 3.01 -33.53
CA PRO A 226 -11.31 2.45 -32.27
C PRO A 226 -10.87 3.23 -31.01
N ILE A 227 -11.75 3.28 -30.02
CA ILE A 227 -11.48 3.91 -28.72
C ILE A 227 -10.79 2.91 -27.81
N MET A 228 -9.61 3.28 -27.31
CA MET A 228 -8.79 2.48 -26.39
C MET A 228 -9.12 2.73 -24.93
N GLY A 229 -9.65 3.91 -24.60
CA GLY A 229 -9.95 4.26 -23.23
C GLY A 229 -10.57 5.63 -23.07
N TYR A 230 -10.72 6.06 -21.82
CA TYR A 230 -11.29 7.35 -21.46
C TYR A 230 -10.46 7.99 -20.35
N LYS A 231 -10.42 9.33 -20.38
CA LYS A 231 -9.75 10.16 -19.38
C LYS A 231 -10.78 11.01 -18.66
N ILE A 232 -10.77 10.97 -17.33
CA ILE A 232 -11.71 11.69 -16.48
C ILE A 232 -10.98 12.85 -15.81
N TYR A 233 -11.55 14.03 -15.95
CA TYR A 233 -11.03 15.29 -15.43
C TYR A 233 -11.93 15.82 -14.34
N HIS A 234 -11.33 16.27 -13.22
CA HIS A 234 -12.05 17.05 -12.23
C HIS A 234 -11.21 18.20 -11.64
N SER A 235 -11.88 19.30 -11.30
CA SER A 235 -11.26 20.49 -10.70
C SER A 235 -12.19 21.20 -9.72
N ASN A 236 -11.64 21.78 -8.66
CA ASN A 236 -12.40 22.52 -7.63
C ASN A 236 -12.54 24.01 -8.02
N TYR A 237 -13.77 24.53 -7.98
CA TYR A 237 -14.13 25.90 -8.35
C TYR A 237 -13.44 26.99 -7.50
N SER A 238 -13.00 26.68 -6.28
CA SER A 238 -12.41 27.68 -5.37
C SER A 238 -10.92 27.99 -5.59
N SER A 239 -10.23 27.30 -6.50
CA SER A 239 -8.84 27.66 -6.85
C SER A 239 -8.83 28.78 -7.89
N SER A 240 -8.60 30.01 -7.46
CA SER A 240 -8.40 31.18 -8.32
C SER A 240 -7.05 31.19 -9.05
N SER A 241 -6.58 30.04 -9.54
CA SER A 241 -5.44 29.98 -10.46
C SER A 241 -5.87 29.23 -11.72
N SER A 242 -6.01 29.96 -12.81
CA SER A 242 -6.47 29.44 -14.10
C SER A 242 -5.45 28.55 -14.82
N THR A 243 -4.53 27.88 -14.11
CA THR A 243 -3.46 27.10 -14.76
C THR A 243 -2.97 25.85 -14.04
N ARG A 244 -3.43 25.46 -12.84
CA ARG A 244 -2.99 24.17 -12.24
C ARG A 244 -3.88 23.62 -11.12
N ALA A 245 -4.85 22.78 -11.48
CA ALA A 245 -5.33 21.62 -10.72
C ALA A 245 -6.40 20.86 -11.55
N ASP A 246 -5.98 20.24 -12.65
CA ASP A 246 -6.77 19.20 -13.32
C ASP A 246 -6.28 17.86 -12.78
N TYR A 247 -7.02 17.26 -11.85
CA TYR A 247 -6.74 15.89 -11.43
C TYR A 247 -7.25 14.95 -12.53
N LEU A 248 -6.33 14.16 -13.09
CA LEU A 248 -6.58 13.26 -14.22
C LEU A 248 -6.57 11.81 -13.74
N ALA A 249 -7.68 11.11 -13.91
CA ALA A 249 -7.74 9.66 -13.82
C ALA A 249 -7.77 9.07 -15.24
N VAL A 250 -6.90 8.09 -15.51
CA VAL A 250 -6.76 7.46 -16.83
C VAL A 250 -7.28 6.03 -16.76
N ILE A 251 -8.20 5.67 -17.65
CA ILE A 251 -8.64 4.28 -17.84
C ILE A 251 -8.00 3.78 -19.14
N SER A 252 -7.10 2.81 -19.02
CA SER A 252 -6.23 2.34 -20.13
C SER A 252 -6.85 1.29 -21.04
N GLU A 253 -8.04 0.78 -20.72
CA GLU A 253 -8.77 -0.23 -21.51
C GLU A 253 -10.26 0.09 -21.56
N THR A 254 -11.00 -0.41 -22.56
CA THR A 254 -12.47 -0.24 -22.62
C THR A 254 -13.12 -0.87 -21.39
N PRO A 255 -13.67 -0.07 -20.46
CA PRO A 255 -14.09 -0.61 -19.17
C PRO A 255 -15.37 -1.45 -19.32
N SER A 256 -15.49 -2.52 -18.52
CA SER A 256 -16.70 -3.36 -18.45
C SER A 256 -17.94 -2.57 -17.96
N SER A 257 -17.73 -1.41 -17.36
CA SER A 257 -18.75 -0.43 -17.03
C SER A 257 -18.23 1.00 -17.30
N PHE A 258 -19.01 1.85 -17.97
CA PHE A 258 -18.64 3.26 -18.27
C PHE A 258 -18.83 4.17 -17.03
N ARG A 259 -18.18 3.77 -15.94
CA ARG A 259 -18.30 4.32 -14.59
C ARG A 259 -16.91 4.43 -13.97
N PHE A 260 -16.63 5.52 -13.27
CA PHE A 260 -15.38 5.73 -12.54
C PHE A 260 -15.64 6.45 -11.22
N GLU A 261 -15.06 5.98 -10.11
CA GLU A 261 -15.23 6.60 -8.80
C GLU A 261 -13.99 7.41 -8.40
N ILE A 262 -14.21 8.68 -8.06
CA ILE A 262 -13.22 9.62 -7.60
C ILE A 262 -13.38 9.76 -6.10
N GLU A 263 -12.35 9.45 -5.33
CA GLU A 263 -12.35 9.56 -3.87
C GLU A 263 -11.64 10.82 -3.38
N SER A 264 -11.74 11.11 -2.08
CA SER A 264 -11.07 12.24 -1.41
C SER A 264 -11.46 13.65 -1.88
N LEU A 265 -12.68 13.83 -2.38
CA LEU A 265 -13.24 15.16 -2.67
C LEU A 265 -13.50 15.95 -1.38
N GLN A 266 -13.27 17.27 -1.43
CA GLN A 266 -13.57 18.16 -0.33
C GLN A 266 -15.08 18.30 -0.16
N GLN A 267 -15.59 18.22 1.06
CA GLN A 267 -17.00 18.43 1.38
C GLN A 267 -17.43 19.87 1.09
N LEU A 268 -18.73 20.09 0.81
CA LEU A 268 -19.35 21.39 0.54
C LEU A 268 -18.70 22.21 -0.59
N SER A 269 -17.87 21.57 -1.40
CA SER A 269 -17.04 22.18 -2.44
C SER A 269 -17.61 21.90 -3.81
N VAL A 270 -17.43 22.85 -4.74
CA VAL A 270 -17.99 22.76 -6.09
C VAL A 270 -16.91 22.21 -7.02
N TYR A 271 -17.24 21.15 -7.75
CA TYR A 271 -16.35 20.49 -8.69
C TYR A 271 -16.92 20.51 -10.10
N ASN A 272 -16.04 20.66 -11.08
CA ASN A 272 -16.35 20.48 -12.50
C ASN A 272 -15.79 19.14 -12.96
N PHE A 273 -16.62 18.32 -13.61
CA PHE A 273 -16.23 17.01 -14.16
C PHE A 273 -16.38 17.00 -15.68
N SER A 274 -15.44 16.39 -16.39
CA SER A 274 -15.51 16.16 -17.84
C SER A 274 -14.76 14.89 -18.25
N VAL A 275 -15.10 14.33 -19.41
CA VAL A 275 -14.51 13.09 -19.92
C VAL A 275 -13.99 13.30 -21.33
N ALA A 276 -12.82 12.76 -21.65
CA ALA A 276 -12.27 12.72 -23.00
C ALA A 276 -12.12 11.26 -23.46
N ALA A 277 -12.50 10.97 -24.70
CA ALA A 277 -12.26 9.67 -25.32
C ALA A 277 -10.83 9.61 -25.87
N VAL A 278 -10.20 8.45 -25.80
CA VAL A 278 -8.81 8.24 -26.22
C VAL A 278 -8.74 7.08 -27.22
N ARG A 279 -8.09 7.31 -28.35
CA ARG A 279 -7.76 6.29 -29.37
C ARG A 279 -6.25 6.04 -29.44
N GLU A 280 -5.81 5.05 -30.21
CA GLU A 280 -4.38 4.71 -30.35
C GLU A 280 -3.53 5.86 -30.94
N GLY A 281 -2.28 5.98 -30.47
CA GLY A 281 -1.26 6.93 -30.96
C GLY A 281 -1.00 8.14 -30.05
N GLU A 282 0.18 8.76 -30.21
CA GLU A 282 0.59 9.96 -29.47
C GLU A 282 -0.32 11.15 -29.83
N GLY A 283 -0.94 11.78 -28.82
CA GLY A 283 -1.96 12.82 -29.05
C GLY A 283 -3.36 12.30 -29.43
N GLY A 284 -3.63 10.99 -29.31
CA GLY A 284 -4.95 10.37 -29.59
C GLY A 284 -6.09 10.72 -28.61
N GLU A 285 -5.88 11.66 -27.70
CA GLU A 285 -6.91 12.15 -26.78
C GLU A 285 -7.78 13.21 -27.45
N GLY A 286 -9.08 12.98 -27.49
CA GLY A 286 -10.05 13.97 -27.95
C GLY A 286 -10.30 15.11 -26.96
N PRO A 287 -10.99 16.18 -27.40
CA PRO A 287 -11.32 17.29 -26.52
C PRO A 287 -12.21 16.83 -25.35
N ARG A 288 -12.08 17.51 -24.20
CA ARG A 288 -12.93 17.27 -23.03
C ARG A 288 -14.39 17.52 -23.38
N SER A 289 -15.27 16.63 -22.92
CA SER A 289 -16.71 16.82 -23.03
C SER A 289 -17.19 18.06 -22.28
N PRO A 290 -18.42 18.55 -22.55
CA PRO A 290 -19.03 19.60 -21.74
C PRO A 290 -19.03 19.23 -20.25
N VAL A 291 -18.81 20.23 -19.38
CA VAL A 291 -18.62 20.00 -17.94
C VAL A 291 -19.93 19.76 -17.20
N THR A 292 -19.90 18.82 -16.25
CA THR A 292 -20.94 18.66 -15.21
C THR A 292 -20.43 19.28 -13.92
N THR A 293 -21.14 20.29 -13.42
CA THR A 293 -20.79 20.98 -12.18
C THR A 293 -21.65 20.49 -11.03
N ILE A 294 -21.03 19.95 -9.98
CA ILE A 294 -21.75 19.46 -8.81
C ILE A 294 -21.08 19.94 -7.51
N ARG A 295 -21.91 20.21 -6.50
CA ARG A 295 -21.47 20.50 -5.15
C ARG A 295 -21.51 19.24 -4.29
N THR A 296 -20.39 18.88 -3.67
CA THR A 296 -20.34 17.77 -2.71
C THR A 296 -21.25 18.07 -1.52
N GLN A 297 -21.96 17.05 -1.07
CA GLN A 297 -22.94 17.18 0.01
C GLN A 297 -22.23 17.09 1.37
N PRO A 298 -22.76 17.71 2.43
CA PRO A 298 -22.36 17.34 3.78
C PRO A 298 -22.75 15.87 4.03
N ARG A 299 -21.97 15.13 4.82
CA ARG A 299 -22.35 13.78 5.26
C ARG A 299 -23.78 13.86 5.82
N ALA A 300 -24.75 13.26 5.13
CA ALA A 300 -26.01 12.92 5.76
C ALA A 300 -25.66 11.92 6.86
N SER A 301 -26.05 12.21 8.10
CA SER A 301 -25.94 11.24 9.19
C SER A 301 -26.49 9.92 8.68
N HIS A 302 -25.73 8.84 8.86
CA HIS A 302 -26.11 7.48 8.48
C HIS A 302 -27.53 7.18 8.98
N THR A 303 -28.54 7.34 8.12
CA THR A 303 -29.86 6.78 8.31
C THR A 303 -29.91 5.48 7.52
N ASP A 304 -29.22 4.48 8.07
CA ASP A 304 -29.59 3.06 7.97
C ASP A 304 -28.60 2.27 8.83
N PHE A 305 -28.73 2.46 10.14
CA PHE A 305 -28.58 1.45 11.20
C PHE A 305 -29.02 2.15 12.49
N LEU A 306 -29.84 1.49 13.28
CA LEU A 306 -30.44 2.02 14.50
C LEU A 306 -29.37 2.54 15.48
N ASP A 307 -29.51 3.80 15.89
CA ASP A 307 -29.07 4.34 17.19
C ASP A 307 -27.55 4.36 17.49
N THR A 308 -26.70 4.81 16.56
CA THR A 308 -25.31 5.21 16.90
C THR A 308 -25.24 6.69 17.29
N LYS A 309 -24.81 6.91 18.52
CA LYS A 309 -24.78 8.19 19.24
C LYS A 309 -23.60 9.07 18.77
N ASP A 310 -23.75 9.82 17.67
CA ASP A 310 -22.75 10.80 17.18
C ASP A 310 -22.40 11.90 18.22
N SER A 311 -21.29 11.79 18.95
CA SER A 311 -20.94 12.76 20.00
C SER A 311 -21.00 14.21 19.52
N LEU A 312 -21.66 15.10 20.28
CA LEU A 312 -21.78 16.52 19.93
C LEU A 312 -20.39 17.18 19.86
N HIS A 313 -20.22 18.07 18.88
CA HIS A 313 -18.94 18.70 18.55
C HIS A 313 -18.57 19.83 19.53
N LEU A 314 -18.17 19.46 20.75
CA LEU A 314 -17.89 20.39 21.85
C LEU A 314 -16.40 20.59 22.11
N THR A 315 -16.02 21.76 22.60
CA THR A 315 -14.66 22.03 23.10
C THR A 315 -14.72 22.88 24.36
N MET A 316 -14.02 22.47 25.41
CA MET A 316 -13.90 23.25 26.65
C MET A 316 -12.53 23.91 26.73
N ALA A 317 -12.47 25.24 26.69
CA ALA A 317 -11.23 25.97 26.92
C ALA A 317 -11.16 26.44 28.39
N THR A 318 -10.01 26.25 29.01
CA THR A 318 -9.71 26.73 30.37
C THR A 318 -8.58 27.74 30.29
N HIS A 319 -8.90 29.01 30.55
CA HIS A 319 -7.97 30.12 30.47
C HIS A 319 -7.52 30.56 31.86
N PHE A 320 -6.20 30.63 32.08
CA PHE A 320 -5.59 31.13 33.32
C PHE A 320 -5.12 32.59 33.12
N PHE A 321 -5.87 33.56 33.64
CA PHE A 321 -5.49 34.97 33.52
C PHE A 321 -4.61 35.40 34.70
N HIS A 322 -3.36 35.72 34.38
CA HIS A 322 -2.38 36.29 35.31
C HIS A 322 -2.07 37.74 34.89
N ARG A 323 -2.83 38.72 35.37
CA ARG A 323 -2.56 40.16 35.10
C ARG A 323 -1.93 40.81 36.32
N ALA A 324 -0.82 41.52 36.13
CA ALA A 324 -0.21 42.32 37.18
C ALA A 324 -1.17 43.45 37.60
N GLY A 325 -1.63 43.42 38.86
CA GLY A 325 -2.50 44.46 39.44
C GLY A 325 -4.01 44.19 39.36
N GLU A 326 -4.46 43.10 38.74
CA GLU A 326 -5.85 42.64 38.76
C GLU A 326 -5.98 41.32 39.55
N SER A 327 -7.19 41.00 40.02
CA SER A 327 -7.44 39.69 40.64
C SER A 327 -7.28 38.59 39.59
N ASN A 328 -6.40 37.62 39.86
CA ASN A 328 -6.23 36.44 39.02
C ASN A 328 -7.58 35.68 38.89
N ILE A 329 -8.01 35.33 37.67
CA ILE A 329 -9.26 34.60 37.39
C ILE A 329 -9.01 33.39 36.48
N ILE A 330 -9.72 32.28 36.72
CA ILE A 330 -9.79 31.13 35.80
C ILE A 330 -11.11 31.22 35.07
N ARG A 331 -11.10 31.13 33.74
CA ARG A 331 -12.32 31.08 32.94
C ARG A 331 -12.46 29.72 32.28
N LEU A 332 -13.57 29.04 32.56
CA LEU A 332 -14.03 27.85 31.85
C LEU A 332 -15.00 28.30 30.75
N ALA A 333 -14.70 28.01 29.50
CA ALA A 333 -15.48 28.44 28.35
C ALA A 333 -15.81 27.21 27.48
N CYS A 334 -17.06 27.08 27.03
CA CYS A 334 -17.53 25.91 26.29
C CYS A 334 -18.07 26.30 24.91
N TYR A 335 -17.47 25.72 23.88
CA TYR A 335 -17.67 26.05 22.48
C TYR A 335 -18.43 24.93 21.75
N ARG A 336 -19.32 25.33 20.83
CA ARG A 336 -20.22 24.46 20.04
C ARG A 336 -19.88 24.55 18.55
N SER A 337 -19.16 23.56 18.02
CA SER A 337 -18.75 23.58 16.61
C SER A 337 -19.88 23.10 15.69
N SER A 338 -19.88 23.53 14.43
CA SER A 338 -20.75 22.97 13.40
C SER A 338 -20.55 21.45 13.29
N PRO A 339 -21.62 20.66 13.15
CA PRO A 339 -23.03 21.04 12.95
C PRO A 339 -23.83 21.32 14.24
N ASP A 340 -23.25 21.21 15.43
CA ASP A 340 -23.96 21.28 16.73
C ASP A 340 -23.99 22.67 17.37
N THR A 341 -24.11 23.70 16.55
CA THR A 341 -24.13 25.10 17.01
C THR A 341 -25.34 25.45 17.89
N ASP A 342 -26.39 24.64 17.84
CA ASP A 342 -27.66 24.77 18.55
C ASP A 342 -27.79 23.91 19.82
N ALA A 343 -26.77 23.13 20.18
CA ALA A 343 -26.80 22.31 21.40
C ALA A 343 -26.97 23.18 22.66
N ASP A 344 -27.77 22.77 23.65
CA ASP A 344 -27.86 23.48 24.94
C ASP A 344 -26.68 23.13 25.84
N LEU A 345 -26.07 24.12 26.48
CA LEU A 345 -24.85 23.96 27.28
C LEU A 345 -25.11 24.10 28.76
N SER A 346 -24.51 23.24 29.58
CA SER A 346 -24.47 23.37 31.03
C SER A 346 -23.06 23.14 31.57
N PHE A 347 -22.76 23.69 32.75
CA PHE A 347 -21.48 23.46 33.44
C PHE A 347 -21.75 22.73 34.76
N GLY A 348 -20.85 21.83 35.11
CA GLY A 348 -20.87 21.16 36.40
C GLY A 348 -19.48 20.87 36.96
N ARG A 349 -19.47 20.43 38.22
CA ARG A 349 -18.28 19.98 38.96
C ARG A 349 -18.49 18.54 39.41
N LEU A 350 -17.48 17.68 39.23
CA LEU A 350 -17.55 16.28 39.66
C LEU A 350 -17.39 16.17 41.19
N PRO A 351 -18.26 15.41 41.89
CA PRO A 351 -18.19 15.25 43.34
C PRO A 351 -17.08 14.30 43.78
N VAL A 352 -16.55 14.49 44.99
CA VAL A 352 -15.60 13.58 45.65
C VAL A 352 -16.09 13.25 47.05
N HIS A 353 -16.47 12.00 47.30
CA HIS A 353 -17.01 11.50 48.56
C HIS A 353 -16.02 10.54 49.24
N LEU A 354 -15.73 10.77 50.52
CA LEU A 354 -14.91 9.87 51.34
C LEU A 354 -15.81 9.10 52.33
N PRO A 355 -15.79 7.75 52.33
CA PRO A 355 -16.47 6.98 53.35
C PRO A 355 -15.90 7.30 54.74
N GLY A 356 -16.75 7.71 55.69
CA GLY A 356 -16.38 7.88 57.12
C GLY A 356 -15.75 9.20 57.54
N ALA A 357 -15.56 10.17 56.64
CA ALA A 357 -15.06 11.51 56.98
C ALA A 357 -16.06 12.56 56.51
N GLY A 358 -16.87 13.13 57.41
CA GLY A 358 -17.97 14.06 57.08
C GLY A 358 -17.66 15.14 56.04
N ILE A 359 -18.03 14.87 54.79
CA ILE A 359 -18.38 15.75 53.66
C ILE A 359 -17.37 16.85 53.25
N ASP A 360 -16.80 16.71 52.04
CA ASP A 360 -16.87 17.78 51.04
C ASP A 360 -17.32 17.15 49.70
N SER A 361 -18.61 16.84 49.62
CA SER A 361 -19.27 16.27 48.44
C SER A 361 -19.76 17.36 47.49
N SER A 362 -19.15 18.55 47.53
CA SER A 362 -19.74 19.70 46.87
C SER A 362 -19.65 19.60 45.34
N THR A 363 -20.80 19.41 44.70
CA THR A 363 -21.02 19.69 43.27
C THR A 363 -21.14 21.20 43.01
N SER A 364 -21.14 22.03 44.06
CA SER A 364 -21.23 23.47 43.94
C SER A 364 -19.92 24.05 43.42
N PHE A 365 -20.07 25.09 42.60
CA PHE A 365 -18.94 25.94 42.24
C PHE A 365 -18.42 26.69 43.48
N PRO A 366 -17.13 27.07 43.50
CA PRO A 366 -16.57 27.92 44.55
C PRO A 366 -17.34 29.23 44.73
N ASP A 367 -17.42 29.73 45.96
CA ASP A 367 -18.03 31.03 46.24
C ASP A 367 -17.35 32.15 45.44
N GLY A 368 -18.17 33.07 44.90
CA GLY A 368 -17.70 34.13 44.01
C GLY A 368 -17.58 33.73 42.54
N THR A 369 -18.01 32.52 42.17
CA THR A 369 -18.14 32.10 40.78
C THR A 369 -19.21 32.92 40.06
N THR A 370 -18.90 33.42 38.87
CA THR A 370 -19.85 34.11 37.98
C THR A 370 -19.99 33.35 36.67
N SER A 371 -21.16 33.42 36.04
CA SER A 371 -21.41 32.79 34.74
C SER A 371 -21.95 33.83 33.76
N GLY A 372 -21.68 33.63 32.49
CA GLY A 372 -22.17 34.49 31.42
C GLY A 372 -22.26 33.76 30.10
N GLU A 373 -22.89 34.43 29.14
CA GLU A 373 -23.00 33.96 27.76
C GLU A 373 -22.71 35.12 26.81
N PHE A 374 -21.92 34.86 25.77
CA PHE A 374 -21.56 35.86 24.77
C PHE A 374 -21.44 35.18 23.40
N ASP A 375 -22.21 35.63 22.41
CA ASP A 375 -22.11 35.13 21.02
C ASP A 375 -22.16 33.59 20.90
N GLY A 376 -23.10 32.96 21.63
CA GLY A 376 -23.24 31.49 21.68
C GLY A 376 -22.16 30.76 22.51
N LEU A 377 -21.22 31.47 23.13
CA LEU A 377 -20.24 30.93 24.09
C LEU A 377 -20.76 31.03 25.53
N LYS A 378 -20.97 29.90 26.20
CA LYS A 378 -21.27 29.87 27.64
C LYS A 378 -19.96 29.77 28.42
N PHE A 379 -19.81 30.55 29.48
CA PHE A 379 -18.61 30.52 30.32
C PHE A 379 -18.92 30.70 31.81
N THR A 380 -18.00 30.20 32.64
CA THR A 380 -17.96 30.37 34.09
C THR A 380 -16.58 30.88 34.51
N GLN A 381 -16.54 31.87 35.40
CA GLN A 381 -15.32 32.45 35.95
C GLN A 381 -15.17 32.07 37.43
N LEU A 382 -14.01 31.52 37.78
CA LEU A 382 -13.65 31.06 39.11
C LEU A 382 -12.57 31.98 39.71
N PRO A 383 -12.66 32.35 41.00
CA PRO A 383 -11.64 33.14 41.67
C PRO A 383 -10.36 32.31 41.95
N ILE A 384 -9.16 32.84 41.61
CA ILE A 384 -7.88 32.10 41.78
C ILE A 384 -7.41 31.96 43.24
N ASN A 385 -7.92 32.78 44.16
CA ASN A 385 -7.36 32.86 45.52
C ASN A 385 -7.64 31.65 46.44
N ASN A 386 -8.34 30.61 45.97
CA ASN A 386 -8.81 29.55 46.84
C ASN A 386 -8.36 28.17 46.36
N VAL A 387 -7.71 27.45 47.27
CA VAL A 387 -7.59 25.99 47.30
C VAL A 387 -8.87 25.29 46.78
N ASN A 388 -10.03 25.89 47.00
CA ASN A 388 -11.36 25.39 46.61
C ASN A 388 -11.64 25.32 45.10
N ALA A 389 -10.88 26.02 44.24
CA ALA A 389 -11.06 25.91 42.78
C ALA A 389 -10.46 24.62 42.20
N THR A 390 -9.59 23.94 42.94
CA THR A 390 -8.98 22.65 42.55
C THR A 390 -10.05 21.60 42.32
N GLY A 391 -9.95 20.85 41.21
CA GLY A 391 -10.87 19.75 40.93
C GLY A 391 -11.17 19.56 39.45
N LEU A 392 -12.13 18.68 39.17
CA LEU A 392 -12.61 18.38 37.83
C LEU A 392 -13.95 19.05 37.55
N TYR A 393 -14.02 19.69 36.40
CA TYR A 393 -15.19 20.38 35.88
C TYR A 393 -15.55 19.76 34.54
N TYR A 394 -16.80 19.93 34.14
CA TYR A 394 -17.25 19.54 32.83
C TYR A 394 -18.18 20.60 32.25
N CYS A 395 -18.20 20.66 30.92
CA CYS A 395 -19.30 21.22 30.17
C CYS A 395 -20.07 20.07 29.51
N GLU A 396 -21.39 20.10 29.62
CA GLU A 396 -22.29 19.17 28.95
C GLU A 396 -23.07 19.91 27.87
N GLY A 397 -23.05 19.38 26.65
CA GLY A 397 -23.96 19.79 25.59
C GLY A 397 -25.08 18.77 25.44
N SER A 398 -26.30 19.25 25.16
CA SER A 398 -27.46 18.40 24.89
C SER A 398 -28.23 18.85 23.64
N LYS A 399 -28.58 17.90 22.77
CA LYS A 399 -29.32 18.15 21.51
C LYS A 399 -30.05 16.88 21.10
N GLY A 400 -31.35 16.96 20.80
CA GLY A 400 -32.11 15.81 20.27
C GLY A 400 -32.12 14.55 21.16
N GLY A 401 -31.98 14.69 22.48
CA GLY A 401 -31.88 13.55 23.43
C GLY A 401 -30.45 13.01 23.60
N GLN A 402 -29.50 13.47 22.80
CA GLN A 402 -28.09 13.15 22.92
C GLN A 402 -27.38 14.11 23.86
N THR A 403 -26.43 13.59 24.63
CA THR A 403 -25.61 14.38 25.56
C THR A 403 -24.13 14.02 25.41
N THR A 404 -23.28 15.04 25.34
CA THR A 404 -21.81 14.87 25.32
C THR A 404 -21.17 15.74 26.38
N ARG A 405 -20.18 15.20 27.08
CA ARG A 405 -19.41 15.92 28.10
C ARG A 405 -17.97 16.11 27.68
N VAL A 406 -17.45 17.30 27.93
CA VAL A 406 -16.04 17.65 27.80
C VAL A 406 -15.54 18.13 29.15
N TYR A 407 -14.30 17.79 29.50
CA TYR A 407 -13.79 17.95 30.86
C TYR A 407 -12.69 19.01 30.94
N SER A 408 -12.55 19.60 32.12
CA SER A 408 -11.43 20.46 32.50
C SER A 408 -10.92 20.07 33.89
N SER A 409 -9.63 20.28 34.12
CA SER A 409 -8.98 20.00 35.40
C SER A 409 -8.22 21.23 35.88
N ILE A 410 -8.58 21.69 37.08
CA ILE A 410 -7.87 22.77 37.76
C ILE A 410 -6.97 22.17 38.82
N TYR A 411 -5.68 22.42 38.66
CA TYR A 411 -4.62 21.94 39.54
C TYR A 411 -4.34 22.95 40.69
N SER A 412 -3.98 22.43 41.86
CA SER A 412 -3.64 23.25 43.04
C SER A 412 -2.19 23.72 43.00
N ASN A 413 -1.96 25.03 42.84
CA ASN A 413 -0.61 25.61 42.91
C ASN A 413 0.08 25.46 44.29
N ASN A 414 -0.64 25.00 45.31
CA ASN A 414 -0.10 24.66 46.64
C ASN A 414 0.17 23.16 46.85
N GLY A 415 -0.09 22.32 45.84
CA GLY A 415 0.17 20.88 45.87
C GLY A 415 1.68 20.55 45.85
N TRP A 416 2.05 19.44 46.49
CA TRP A 416 3.45 18.99 46.62
C TRP A 416 3.92 18.11 45.45
N TYR A 417 2.97 17.49 44.75
CA TYR A 417 3.20 16.65 43.58
C TYR A 417 2.55 17.31 42.37
N TYR A 418 3.24 17.35 41.23
CA TYR A 418 2.64 17.76 39.97
C TYR A 418 2.54 16.57 39.00
N PRO A 419 1.51 16.55 38.14
CA PRO A 419 1.31 15.46 37.19
C PRO A 419 2.40 15.47 36.11
N GLY A 420 2.97 14.30 35.83
CA GLY A 420 3.90 14.04 34.73
C GLY A 420 5.40 14.17 35.05
N ARG A 421 6.22 13.81 34.06
CA ARG A 421 7.66 14.11 34.02
C ARG A 421 7.88 15.42 33.26
N TRP A 422 8.84 16.25 33.72
CA TRP A 422 9.35 17.47 33.07
C TRP A 422 8.84 17.61 31.64
N ASN A 423 7.88 18.52 31.43
CA ASN A 423 7.41 19.01 30.12
C ASN A 423 6.13 18.38 29.51
N ALA A 424 5.50 17.34 30.06
CA ALA A 424 4.25 16.80 29.50
C ALA A 424 3.03 16.99 30.44
N LEU A 425 1.92 17.50 29.89
CA LEU A 425 0.62 17.58 30.57
C LEU A 425 0.01 16.17 30.64
N LEU A 426 -0.12 15.58 31.83
CA LEU A 426 -0.83 14.31 32.03
C LEU A 426 -2.01 14.53 32.98
N LEU A 427 -2.95 15.42 32.61
CA LEU A 427 -4.20 15.60 33.36
C LEU A 427 -5.22 14.51 33.03
N THR A 428 -5.19 14.03 31.78
CA THR A 428 -5.92 12.84 31.34
C THR A 428 -4.92 11.81 30.82
N LYS A 429 -5.28 10.53 30.94
CA LYS A 429 -4.56 9.43 30.29
C LYS A 429 -5.58 8.53 29.61
N THR A 430 -5.41 8.37 28.30
CA THR A 430 -6.22 7.43 27.51
C THR A 430 -5.47 6.12 27.34
N ILE A 431 -6.17 5.01 27.52
CA ILE A 431 -5.70 3.64 27.26
C ILE A 431 -6.77 2.86 26.49
N ASN A 432 -6.36 1.80 25.81
CA ASN A 432 -7.28 0.87 25.17
C ASN A 432 -7.75 -0.21 26.15
N THR A 433 -8.88 -0.86 25.86
CA THR A 433 -9.30 -2.03 26.64
C THR A 433 -8.21 -3.10 26.60
N GLY A 434 -7.88 -3.67 27.77
CA GLY A 434 -6.83 -4.68 27.93
C GLY A 434 -5.43 -4.11 28.26
N GLU A 435 -5.23 -2.79 28.20
CA GLU A 435 -3.95 -2.17 28.54
C GLU A 435 -3.84 -1.76 30.02
N ASN A 436 -2.63 -1.82 30.58
CA ASN A 436 -2.35 -1.29 31.91
C ASN A 436 -2.11 0.23 31.84
N ALA A 437 -2.64 1.00 32.80
CA ALA A 437 -2.40 2.43 32.88
C ALA A 437 -1.28 2.77 33.87
N THR A 438 -0.24 3.48 33.44
CA THR A 438 0.82 3.98 34.31
C THR A 438 0.68 5.48 34.53
N LEU A 439 0.50 5.91 35.78
CA LEU A 439 0.39 7.32 36.18
C LEU A 439 1.61 7.72 37.02
N SER A 440 2.16 8.90 36.77
CA SER A 440 3.35 9.37 37.49
C SER A 440 3.29 10.85 37.85
N VAL A 441 3.88 11.19 39.00
CA VAL A 441 4.07 12.53 39.52
C VAL A 441 5.53 12.82 39.85
N GLN A 442 5.87 14.11 39.80
CA GLN A 442 7.13 14.63 40.29
C GLN A 442 6.94 15.45 41.56
N ASN A 443 7.96 15.43 42.43
CA ASN A 443 7.96 16.16 43.70
C ASN A 443 8.53 17.57 43.49
N ARG A 444 7.83 18.61 43.98
CA ARG A 444 8.23 20.01 43.81
C ARG A 444 9.50 20.43 44.56
N ARG A 445 9.99 19.66 45.55
CA ARG A 445 11.05 20.13 46.48
C ARG A 445 12.07 19.08 46.93
N GLY A 446 12.15 17.90 46.32
CA GLY A 446 13.09 16.85 46.74
C GLY A 446 12.81 16.28 48.15
N TRP A 447 11.58 16.42 48.65
CA TRP A 447 11.17 15.95 49.98
C TRP A 447 10.77 14.47 49.98
N THR A 448 11.12 13.75 51.03
CA THR A 448 10.91 12.30 51.24
C THR A 448 9.52 11.93 51.80
N SER A 449 8.46 12.70 51.54
CA SER A 449 7.13 12.28 52.00
C SER A 449 6.58 11.16 51.11
N HIS A 450 6.01 10.12 51.72
CA HIS A 450 5.32 9.05 51.02
C HIS A 450 4.11 9.60 50.24
N ALA A 451 4.08 9.34 48.93
CA ALA A 451 2.92 9.61 48.09
C ALA A 451 1.78 8.66 48.49
N SER A 452 0.59 9.20 48.74
CA SER A 452 -0.61 8.44 49.04
C SER A 452 -1.56 8.55 47.85
N TRP A 453 -1.77 7.43 47.17
CA TRP A 453 -2.66 7.33 46.02
C TRP A 453 -4.06 6.90 46.43
N ARG A 454 -5.05 7.54 45.83
CA ARG A 454 -6.48 7.26 46.02
C ARG A 454 -7.14 7.19 44.66
N ARG A 455 -8.06 6.24 44.49
CA ARG A 455 -8.93 6.15 43.31
C ARG A 455 -10.29 6.72 43.69
N ILE A 456 -10.86 7.55 42.83
CA ILE A 456 -12.22 8.07 42.91
C ILE A 456 -12.99 7.44 41.76
N SER A 457 -13.92 6.55 42.09
CA SER A 457 -14.81 5.87 41.14
C SER A 457 -16.24 6.20 41.53
N ASP A 458 -17.06 6.67 40.58
CA ASP A 458 -18.45 7.05 40.82
C ASP A 458 -18.62 8.03 42.00
N GLY A 459 -17.67 8.96 42.12
CA GLY A 459 -17.62 9.93 43.21
C GLY A 459 -17.17 9.35 44.56
N VAL A 460 -16.77 8.09 44.67
CA VAL A 460 -16.30 7.48 45.92
C VAL A 460 -14.78 7.31 45.91
N ALA A 461 -14.11 7.93 46.88
CA ALA A 461 -12.67 7.87 47.07
C ALA A 461 -12.26 6.65 47.92
N THR A 462 -11.49 5.75 47.33
CA THR A 462 -10.89 4.55 47.96
C THR A 462 -9.37 4.67 48.00
N ASN A 463 -8.76 4.32 49.14
CA ASN A 463 -7.30 4.24 49.26
C ASN A 463 -6.80 3.03 48.44
N LEU A 464 -5.72 3.23 47.69
CA LEU A 464 -4.97 2.15 47.06
C LEU A 464 -3.83 1.79 48.02
N THR A 465 -3.97 0.70 48.78
CA THR A 465 -2.97 0.30 49.80
C THR A 465 -1.67 -0.22 49.17
N ASP A 466 -0.55 0.16 49.77
CA ASP A 466 0.82 -0.37 49.57
C ASP A 466 1.53 -0.14 48.22
N TYR A 467 1.30 0.99 47.55
CA TYR A 467 2.22 1.47 46.50
C TYR A 467 3.35 2.33 47.08
N ASP A 468 4.25 1.66 47.79
CA ASP A 468 5.65 1.92 48.20
C ASP A 468 6.27 3.35 48.13
N GLY A 469 5.51 4.41 48.37
CA GLY A 469 6.04 5.78 48.36
C GLY A 469 6.61 6.24 47.01
N MET A 470 6.41 5.47 45.93
CA MET A 470 6.87 5.81 44.60
C MET A 470 5.95 6.86 43.96
N GLY A 471 6.55 7.83 43.27
CA GLY A 471 5.81 8.82 42.48
C GLY A 471 5.07 8.24 41.28
N THR A 472 5.00 6.92 41.11
CA THR A 472 4.38 6.25 39.96
C THR A 472 3.51 5.09 40.45
N ILE A 473 2.33 4.93 39.85
CA ILE A 473 1.46 3.75 40.02
C ILE A 473 1.16 3.12 38.67
N THR A 474 0.95 1.80 38.67
CA THR A 474 0.48 1.05 37.52
C THR A 474 -0.84 0.38 37.88
N ILE A 475 -1.89 0.73 37.14
CA ILE A 475 -3.24 0.22 37.29
C ILE A 475 -3.41 -0.92 36.30
N PRO A 476 -3.66 -2.16 36.76
CA PRO A 476 -3.92 -3.28 35.88
C PRO A 476 -5.17 -3.05 35.02
N ALA A 477 -5.18 -3.58 33.79
CA ALA A 477 -6.32 -3.50 32.88
C ALA A 477 -7.64 -3.97 33.51
N SER A 478 -7.58 -5.00 34.37
CA SER A 478 -8.73 -5.55 35.10
C SER A 478 -9.33 -4.60 36.15
N GLN A 479 -8.60 -3.56 36.55
CA GLN A 479 -9.02 -2.56 37.55
C GLN A 479 -9.26 -1.18 36.95
N ALA A 480 -8.77 -0.92 35.74
CA ALA A 480 -8.96 0.33 35.03
C ALA A 480 -10.42 0.47 34.60
N LYS A 481 -11.07 1.58 35.01
CA LYS A 481 -12.43 1.91 34.57
C LYS A 481 -12.44 3.26 33.88
N HIS A 482 -13.24 3.36 32.83
CA HIS A 482 -13.48 4.59 32.11
C HIS A 482 -14.01 5.67 33.09
N GLY A 483 -13.37 6.84 33.11
CA GLY A 483 -13.79 7.98 33.92
C GLY A 483 -13.27 7.98 35.36
N ASP A 484 -12.56 6.94 35.80
CA ASP A 484 -11.92 6.92 37.12
C ASP A 484 -10.95 8.09 37.29
N VAL A 485 -10.93 8.66 38.50
CA VAL A 485 -10.02 9.76 38.83
C VAL A 485 -9.03 9.30 39.88
N TYR A 486 -7.74 9.44 39.60
CA TYR A 486 -6.66 9.07 40.50
C TYR A 486 -6.08 10.32 41.13
N VAL A 487 -6.02 10.33 42.45
CA VAL A 487 -5.54 11.47 43.22
C VAL A 487 -4.32 11.06 44.04
N VAL A 488 -3.30 11.91 44.04
CA VAL A 488 -2.10 11.73 44.84
C VAL A 488 -1.82 12.96 45.69
N LEU A 489 -1.55 12.70 46.96
CA LEU A 489 -1.24 13.70 47.96
C LEU A 489 -0.18 13.17 48.92
N SER A 490 0.44 14.06 49.68
CA SER A 490 1.35 13.65 50.75
C SER A 490 0.54 13.05 51.89
N SER A 491 1.06 11.97 52.51
CA SER A 491 0.42 11.29 53.64
C SER A 491 0.10 12.19 54.84
N ARG A 492 0.63 13.43 54.87
CA ARG A 492 0.35 14.44 55.90
C ARG A 492 -0.92 15.26 55.67
N TYR A 493 -1.53 15.17 54.49
CA TYR A 493 -2.71 15.94 54.12
C TYR A 493 -3.91 15.01 53.87
N SER A 494 -5.08 15.61 53.87
CA SER A 494 -6.34 15.02 53.44
C SER A 494 -6.78 15.64 52.10
N LEU A 495 -7.81 15.06 51.48
CA LEU A 495 -8.41 15.66 50.28
C LEU A 495 -9.00 17.06 50.55
N ARG A 496 -9.43 17.34 51.78
CA ARG A 496 -10.01 18.65 52.18
C ARG A 496 -9.01 19.78 52.15
N ASP A 497 -7.72 19.45 52.26
CA ASP A 497 -6.66 20.44 52.18
C ASP A 497 -6.50 20.98 50.76
N ASN A 498 -7.12 20.35 49.75
CA ASN A 498 -7.04 20.73 48.34
C ASN A 498 -5.57 20.87 47.86
N LYS A 499 -4.69 20.02 48.41
CA LYS A 499 -3.24 19.96 48.10
C LYS A 499 -2.87 18.63 47.44
N PHE A 500 -3.63 18.27 46.41
CA PHE A 500 -3.46 17.02 45.68
C PHE A 500 -3.22 17.27 44.19
N SER A 501 -2.60 16.29 43.54
CA SER A 501 -2.60 16.17 42.07
C SER A 501 -3.65 15.17 41.67
N LEU A 502 -4.30 15.38 40.53
CA LEU A 502 -5.35 14.51 40.02
C LEU A 502 -5.08 14.11 38.56
N PHE A 503 -5.56 12.94 38.18
CA PHE A 503 -5.51 12.36 36.84
C PHE A 503 -6.88 11.77 36.53
N ARG A 504 -7.42 12.01 35.34
CA ARG A 504 -8.60 11.30 34.86
C ARG A 504 -8.17 10.21 33.88
N LEU A 505 -8.53 8.96 34.17
CA LEU A 505 -8.27 7.82 33.32
C LEU A 505 -9.44 7.64 32.35
N ILE A 506 -9.11 7.51 31.07
CA ILE A 506 -10.05 7.28 29.98
C ILE A 506 -9.72 5.91 29.42
N VAL A 507 -10.69 5.00 29.44
CA VAL A 507 -10.56 3.66 28.88
C VAL A 507 -11.47 3.60 27.66
N ARG A 508 -10.90 3.34 26.47
CA ARG A 508 -11.65 3.08 25.25
C ARG A 508 -12.33 1.72 25.36
N GLY A 509 -13.56 1.59 24.86
CA GLY A 509 -14.36 0.36 24.81
C GLY A 509 -13.79 -0.72 23.90
N CYS A 510 -12.82 -0.39 23.04
CA CYS A 510 -12.14 -1.31 22.15
C CYS A 510 -10.61 -1.36 22.38
N VAL A 511 -9.99 -2.40 21.82
CA VAL A 511 -8.52 -2.52 21.72
C VAL A 511 -7.96 -1.46 20.76
N ALA A 512 -6.62 -1.33 20.73
CA ALA A 512 -5.96 -0.37 19.85
C ALA A 512 -6.38 -0.55 18.38
N SER A 513 -6.56 0.56 17.67
CA SER A 513 -6.96 0.61 16.25
C SER A 513 -8.34 0.02 15.90
N LYS A 514 -9.14 -0.38 16.90
CA LYS A 514 -10.51 -0.89 16.70
C LYS A 514 -11.57 0.05 17.27
N TRP A 515 -12.79 -0.06 16.75
CA TRP A 515 -13.98 0.68 17.17
C TRP A 515 -15.26 -0.14 16.97
N GLY A 516 -16.38 0.32 17.52
CA GLY A 516 -17.69 -0.33 17.47
C GLY A 516 -17.88 -1.34 18.61
N PRO A 517 -17.80 -0.94 19.89
CA PRO A 517 -18.03 -1.83 21.01
C PRO A 517 -19.46 -2.40 20.99
N PRO A 518 -19.70 -3.60 21.55
CA PRO A 518 -18.71 -4.47 22.18
C PRO A 518 -17.94 -5.38 21.21
N ALA A 519 -18.33 -5.39 19.92
CA ALA A 519 -17.75 -6.32 18.93
C ALA A 519 -16.34 -5.91 18.49
N CYS A 520 -16.09 -4.61 18.37
CA CYS A 520 -14.79 -4.05 17.98
C CYS A 520 -14.29 -4.53 16.60
N ASP A 521 -15.21 -4.78 15.67
CA ASP A 521 -14.89 -5.28 14.32
C ASP A 521 -14.42 -4.16 13.38
N GLY A 522 -14.74 -2.90 13.69
CA GLY A 522 -14.36 -1.75 12.89
C GLY A 522 -12.88 -1.41 13.05
N VAL A 523 -12.21 -1.06 11.95
CA VAL A 523 -10.85 -0.49 11.97
C VAL A 523 -10.94 1.03 11.99
N CYS A 524 -10.25 1.64 12.95
CA CYS A 524 -10.18 3.08 13.13
C CYS A 524 -9.60 3.80 11.91
N ASP A 525 -9.91 5.08 11.75
CA ASP A 525 -9.07 5.96 10.95
C ASP A 525 -7.69 6.13 11.61
N LEU A 526 -6.64 6.30 10.80
CA LEU A 526 -5.29 6.51 11.30
C LEU A 526 -5.09 7.97 11.70
N CYS A 527 -5.12 8.23 13.00
CA CYS A 527 -5.05 9.58 13.54
C CYS A 527 -3.61 10.07 13.74
N TYR A 528 -3.20 11.10 13.00
CA TYR A 528 -1.88 11.73 13.12
C TYR A 528 -1.83 12.84 14.17
N ASN A 529 -0.61 13.32 14.46
CA ASN A 529 -0.35 14.50 15.31
C ASN A 529 -0.90 14.39 16.75
N GLY A 530 -1.20 13.16 17.21
CA GLY A 530 -1.80 12.91 18.51
C GLY A 530 -3.32 12.91 18.54
N GLY A 531 -3.97 12.80 17.37
CA GLY A 531 -5.39 12.47 17.32
C GLY A 531 -5.66 11.11 17.95
N VAL A 532 -6.87 10.95 18.44
CA VAL A 532 -7.33 9.71 19.08
C VAL A 532 -8.57 9.23 18.33
N CYS A 533 -8.57 7.97 17.91
CA CYS A 533 -9.74 7.35 17.30
C CYS A 533 -10.87 7.22 18.32
N ASP A 534 -12.02 7.76 17.98
CA ASP A 534 -13.26 7.54 18.71
C ASP A 534 -13.67 6.07 18.60
N ASP A 535 -13.82 5.41 19.73
CA ASP A 535 -14.18 4.00 19.81
C ASP A 535 -15.64 3.74 19.44
N GLU A 536 -16.50 4.75 19.40
CA GLU A 536 -17.90 4.61 18.98
C GLU A 536 -18.09 4.78 17.47
N THR A 537 -17.39 5.73 16.83
CA THR A 537 -17.57 6.06 15.40
C THR A 537 -16.43 5.60 14.50
N GLY A 538 -15.24 5.36 15.05
CA GLY A 538 -14.02 5.06 14.28
C GLY A 538 -13.31 6.29 13.71
N ASP A 539 -13.91 7.48 13.84
CA ASP A 539 -13.39 8.75 13.33
C ASP A 539 -12.32 9.34 14.27
N CYS A 540 -11.41 10.16 13.75
CA CYS A 540 -10.39 10.80 14.59
C CYS A 540 -10.90 12.05 15.31
N ILE A 541 -10.69 12.11 16.63
CA ILE A 541 -10.79 13.34 17.41
C ILE A 541 -9.45 14.06 17.35
N CYS A 542 -9.41 15.19 16.62
CA CYS A 542 -8.17 15.90 16.37
C CYS A 542 -7.73 16.80 17.53
N PRO A 543 -6.42 16.86 17.80
CA PRO A 543 -5.89 17.71 18.84
C PRO A 543 -6.08 19.19 18.50
N PRO A 544 -6.22 20.07 19.50
CA PRO A 544 -6.37 21.50 19.26
C PRO A 544 -5.19 22.05 18.45
N GLY A 545 -5.51 22.70 17.33
CA GLY A 545 -4.52 23.19 16.36
C GLY A 545 -4.37 22.31 15.11
N PHE A 546 -5.09 21.19 15.04
CA PHE A 546 -5.18 20.32 13.86
C PHE A 546 -6.64 19.99 13.53
N MET A 547 -6.92 19.64 12.27
CA MET A 547 -8.24 19.24 11.78
C MET A 547 -8.13 18.24 10.62
N GLY A 548 -9.28 17.88 10.06
CA GLY A 548 -9.42 16.92 8.98
C GLY A 548 -9.59 15.48 9.50
N PRO A 549 -9.94 14.53 8.61
CA PRO A 549 -10.33 13.18 9.03
C PRO A 549 -9.21 12.40 9.74
N ASN A 550 -7.95 12.68 9.40
CA ASN A 550 -6.77 12.00 9.96
C ASN A 550 -5.88 12.94 10.78
N CYS A 551 -6.35 14.16 11.10
CA CYS A 551 -5.63 15.16 11.90
C CYS A 551 -4.29 15.64 11.33
N LEU A 552 -4.03 15.42 10.03
CA LEU A 552 -2.83 15.89 9.33
C LEU A 552 -2.85 17.39 9.02
N THR A 553 -4.04 17.99 8.91
CA THR A 553 -4.17 19.39 8.51
C THR A 553 -3.95 20.31 9.70
N VAL A 554 -2.97 21.20 9.60
CA VAL A 554 -2.70 22.22 10.62
C VAL A 554 -3.76 23.33 10.53
N CYS A 555 -4.31 23.74 11.67
CA CYS A 555 -5.22 24.88 11.76
C CYS A 555 -4.52 26.21 11.40
N PRO A 556 -5.27 27.23 10.95
CA PRO A 556 -4.78 28.61 10.93
C PRO A 556 -4.24 29.03 12.31
N ILE A 557 -3.27 29.94 12.30
CA ILE A 557 -2.54 30.38 13.50
C ILE A 557 -3.48 30.70 14.67
N GLY A 558 -3.22 30.06 15.82
CA GLY A 558 -3.95 30.30 17.07
C GLY A 558 -5.42 29.90 17.04
N SER A 559 -5.81 29.02 16.11
CA SER A 559 -7.18 28.57 15.93
C SER A 559 -7.42 27.17 16.50
N PHE A 560 -8.64 26.90 16.97
CA PHE A 560 -9.04 25.65 17.60
C PHE A 560 -10.54 25.36 17.37
N GLY A 561 -11.01 24.23 17.91
CA GLY A 561 -12.34 23.67 17.65
C GLY A 561 -12.30 22.67 16.50
N TRP A 562 -13.40 21.95 16.28
CA TRP A 562 -13.43 20.78 15.38
C TRP A 562 -12.99 21.10 13.94
N ALA A 563 -13.40 22.27 13.43
CA ALA A 563 -13.04 22.79 12.12
C ALA A 563 -12.21 24.09 12.22
N CYS A 564 -11.44 24.26 13.30
CA CYS A 564 -10.63 25.46 13.56
C CYS A 564 -11.41 26.80 13.52
N GLY A 565 -12.71 26.78 13.87
CA GLY A 565 -13.59 27.95 13.76
C GLY A 565 -13.35 29.03 14.82
N TYR A 566 -12.63 28.72 15.90
CA TYR A 566 -12.38 29.64 17.01
C TYR A 566 -10.93 30.08 17.06
N LYS A 567 -10.65 31.25 17.63
CA LYS A 567 -9.31 31.82 17.76
C LYS A 567 -9.04 32.29 19.17
N CYS A 568 -7.81 32.11 19.65
CA CYS A 568 -7.39 32.70 20.92
C CYS A 568 -7.08 34.18 20.75
N GLY A 569 -7.68 35.04 21.59
CA GLY A 569 -7.33 36.47 21.69
C GLY A 569 -7.29 37.20 20.34
N SER A 570 -6.17 37.87 20.04
CA SER A 570 -5.93 38.60 18.78
C SER A 570 -5.59 37.71 17.58
N GLY A 571 -5.68 36.38 17.70
CA GLY A 571 -5.38 35.44 16.62
C GLY A 571 -3.88 35.23 16.37
N GLN A 572 -3.04 35.35 17.40
CA GLN A 572 -1.60 35.08 17.34
C GLN A 572 -1.24 33.80 18.13
N LEU A 573 -0.13 33.12 17.80
CA LEU A 573 0.29 31.86 18.46
C LEU A 573 0.50 31.99 19.97
N ASN A 574 0.98 33.14 20.43
CA ASN A 574 1.18 33.42 21.86
C ASN A 574 -0.13 33.75 22.59
N SER A 575 -1.20 34.08 21.86
CA SER A 575 -2.51 34.40 22.46
C SER A 575 -3.19 33.19 23.07
N CYS A 576 -2.81 31.96 22.68
CA CYS A 576 -3.28 30.73 23.31
C CYS A 576 -2.43 30.27 24.51
N ALA A 577 -1.36 31.00 24.85
CA ALA A 577 -0.63 30.71 26.08
C ALA A 577 -1.60 30.77 27.26
N PHE A 578 -1.36 29.95 28.28
CA PHE A 578 -2.24 29.86 29.46
C PHE A 578 -3.64 29.29 29.18
N SER A 579 -3.80 28.50 28.11
CA SER A 579 -5.08 27.89 27.74
C SER A 579 -4.96 26.38 27.59
N GLN A 580 -5.74 25.64 28.38
CA GLN A 580 -5.98 24.20 28.18
C GLN A 580 -7.25 23.97 27.37
N PHE A 581 -7.33 22.83 26.68
CA PHE A 581 -8.46 22.44 25.87
C PHE A 581 -8.87 21.00 26.21
N GLY A 582 -10.12 20.83 26.63
CA GLY A 582 -10.79 19.55 26.79
C GLY A 582 -11.64 19.25 25.56
N LEU A 583 -11.44 18.06 25.00
CA LEU A 583 -12.24 17.51 23.91
C LEU A 583 -13.05 16.31 24.40
N PRO A 584 -14.02 15.80 23.62
CA PRO A 584 -14.76 14.61 23.98
C PRO A 584 -13.82 13.43 24.25
N ASP A 585 -14.24 12.53 25.12
CA ASP A 585 -13.57 11.24 25.23
C ASP A 585 -13.68 10.52 23.87
N PRO A 586 -12.65 9.77 23.44
CA PRO A 586 -11.49 9.35 24.22
C PRO A 586 -10.27 10.31 24.24
N PHE A 587 -10.34 11.53 23.72
CA PHE A 587 -9.17 12.43 23.65
C PHE A 587 -8.72 12.98 25.01
N GLY A 588 -9.66 13.54 25.80
CA GLY A 588 -9.36 14.14 27.10
C GLY A 588 -8.88 15.60 27.05
N ILE A 589 -7.85 15.94 27.83
CA ILE A 589 -7.39 17.33 28.03
C ILE A 589 -5.95 17.48 27.55
N SER A 590 -5.70 18.50 26.73
CA SER A 590 -4.35 18.85 26.26
C SER A 590 -4.16 20.37 26.17
N CYS A 591 -2.91 20.80 26.05
CA CYS A 591 -2.58 22.12 25.52
C CYS A 591 -2.78 22.15 24.00
N ILE A 592 -2.93 23.34 23.43
CA ILE A 592 -2.87 23.54 21.99
C ILE A 592 -1.46 23.22 21.45
N ASN A 593 -1.36 22.97 20.14
CA ASN A 593 -0.08 22.75 19.47
C ASN A 593 0.98 23.81 19.80
N GLY A 594 2.21 23.36 20.07
CA GLY A 594 3.34 24.26 20.39
C GLY A 594 3.47 24.66 21.87
N HIS A 595 2.50 24.31 22.72
CA HIS A 595 2.47 24.64 24.14
C HIS A 595 2.38 23.40 25.03
N ARG A 596 2.90 23.52 26.25
CA ARG A 596 3.01 22.45 27.24
C ARG A 596 3.03 22.94 28.68
N GLY A 597 2.99 21.98 29.59
CA GLY A 597 2.96 22.18 31.04
C GLY A 597 1.53 22.32 31.58
N TYR A 598 1.35 22.19 32.89
CA TYR A 598 0.03 22.15 33.55
C TYR A 598 -0.83 23.39 33.31
N GLU A 599 -0.26 24.57 33.07
CA GLU A 599 -1.03 25.77 32.67
C GLU A 599 -0.87 26.08 31.17
N CYS A 600 -0.23 25.23 30.36
CA CYS A 600 0.06 25.52 28.95
C CYS A 600 0.84 26.83 28.73
N ARG A 601 1.78 27.12 29.64
CA ARG A 601 2.61 28.33 29.65
C ARG A 601 3.87 28.20 28.81
N TYR A 602 4.42 27.00 28.74
CA TYR A 602 5.75 26.77 28.18
C TYR A 602 5.64 26.32 26.72
N LEU A 603 6.58 26.74 25.90
CA LEU A 603 6.66 26.28 24.52
C LEU A 603 7.32 24.90 24.43
N CYS A 604 7.08 24.18 23.34
CA CYS A 604 7.79 22.92 23.07
C CYS A 604 9.31 23.11 23.03
N SER A 605 10.02 22.10 23.50
CA SER A 605 11.48 22.01 23.34
C SER A 605 11.82 21.63 21.89
N SER A 606 13.05 21.88 21.44
CA SER A 606 13.53 21.41 20.13
C SER A 606 13.31 19.90 19.97
N GLY A 607 12.93 19.47 18.76
CA GLY A 607 12.61 18.07 18.46
C GLY A 607 11.22 17.60 18.88
N SER A 608 10.38 18.47 19.46
CA SER A 608 9.00 18.15 19.82
C SER A 608 8.00 19.16 19.28
N PHE A 609 6.80 18.69 18.93
CA PHE A 609 5.72 19.53 18.42
C PHE A 609 4.35 18.96 18.80
N GLY A 610 3.29 19.59 18.30
CA GLY A 610 1.92 19.12 18.48
C GLY A 610 1.32 19.50 19.84
N ALA A 611 0.11 19.04 20.09
CA ALA A 611 -0.65 19.36 21.31
C ALA A 611 0.05 18.78 22.55
N GLY A 612 0.29 19.64 23.55
CA GLY A 612 1.03 19.25 24.75
C GLY A 612 2.52 18.95 24.51
N CYS A 613 3.04 19.18 23.30
CA CYS A 613 4.39 18.81 22.86
C CYS A 613 4.69 17.31 23.01
N LEU A 614 3.68 16.49 22.76
CA LEU A 614 3.76 15.03 22.89
C LEU A 614 4.23 14.34 21.61
N GLN A 615 4.34 15.06 20.49
CA GLN A 615 4.77 14.49 19.21
C GLN A 615 6.25 14.72 18.96
N GLU A 616 6.91 13.68 18.48
CA GLU A 616 8.32 13.70 18.11
C GLU A 616 8.49 14.21 16.67
N CYS A 617 9.46 15.09 16.46
CA CYS A 617 9.80 15.55 15.13
C CYS A 617 10.78 14.60 14.45
N HIS A 618 10.43 14.09 13.27
CA HIS A 618 11.34 13.28 12.46
C HIS A 618 11.98 14.10 11.31
N CYS A 619 12.49 15.29 11.66
CA CYS A 619 13.34 16.08 10.77
C CYS A 619 14.80 15.60 10.84
N LEU A 620 15.63 16.00 9.87
CA LEU A 620 17.08 15.69 9.90
C LEU A 620 17.78 16.22 11.16
N SER A 621 17.31 17.33 11.72
CA SER A 621 17.77 17.86 13.00
C SER A 621 16.60 18.39 13.85
N ALA A 622 16.74 18.30 15.17
CA ALA A 622 15.69 18.69 16.12
C ALA A 622 15.34 20.20 16.07
N ASP A 623 16.30 21.05 15.71
CA ASP A 623 16.15 22.51 15.67
C ASP A 623 15.47 23.01 14.39
N GLU A 624 15.40 22.19 13.34
CA GLU A 624 14.70 22.50 12.09
C GLU A 624 13.17 22.33 12.20
N CYS A 625 12.70 21.72 13.27
CA CYS A 625 11.28 21.42 13.45
C CYS A 625 10.48 22.63 13.93
N ASN A 626 9.44 22.99 13.18
CA ASN A 626 8.47 23.96 13.65
C ASN A 626 7.58 23.37 14.76
N ARG A 627 7.74 23.84 16.00
CA ARG A 627 6.97 23.36 17.16
C ARG A 627 5.45 23.40 17.09
N TYR A 628 4.87 24.21 16.20
CA TYR A 628 3.43 24.30 16.03
C TYR A 628 2.93 23.31 14.98
N THR A 629 3.68 23.13 13.90
CA THR A 629 3.20 22.41 12.70
C THR A 629 3.88 21.06 12.47
N GLY A 630 5.06 20.85 13.07
CA GLY A 630 5.94 19.72 12.79
C GLY A 630 6.71 19.84 11.47
N VAL A 631 6.45 20.89 10.68
CA VAL A 631 7.09 21.08 9.36
C VAL A 631 8.57 21.40 9.54
N CYS A 632 9.42 20.64 8.84
CA CYS A 632 10.85 20.86 8.79
C CYS A 632 11.17 22.02 7.84
N THR A 633 12.03 22.95 8.25
CA THR A 633 12.41 24.14 7.47
C THR A 633 12.96 23.82 6.07
N ASN A 634 13.72 22.73 5.94
CA ASN A 634 14.29 22.28 4.66
C ASN A 634 13.40 21.27 3.90
N ARG A 635 12.22 20.91 4.44
CA ARG A 635 11.32 19.86 3.93
C ARG A 635 11.95 18.47 3.74
N SER A 636 13.08 18.22 4.40
CA SER A 636 13.73 16.90 4.41
C SER A 636 13.39 16.16 5.69
N CYS A 637 12.83 14.96 5.56
CA CYS A 637 12.53 14.06 6.66
C CYS A 637 13.74 13.16 6.97
N ALA A 638 13.79 12.67 8.21
CA ALA A 638 14.69 11.59 8.58
C ALA A 638 14.37 10.31 7.79
N GLU A 639 15.35 9.42 7.66
CA GLU A 639 15.17 8.13 6.99
C GLU A 639 14.00 7.35 7.62
N GLY A 640 13.14 6.77 6.78
CA GLY A 640 11.94 6.07 7.25
C GLY A 640 10.71 6.95 7.45
N TRP A 641 10.79 8.27 7.17
CA TRP A 641 9.70 9.23 7.39
C TRP A 641 9.43 10.09 6.17
N SER A 642 8.15 10.45 5.99
CA SER A 642 7.65 11.24 4.87
C SER A 642 6.48 12.15 5.28
N GLY A 643 5.94 12.89 4.31
CA GLY A 643 4.87 13.87 4.53
C GLY A 643 5.38 15.26 4.89
N THR A 644 4.48 16.25 4.85
CA THR A 644 4.84 17.68 5.00
C THR A 644 5.41 18.04 6.38
N ASN A 645 5.06 17.28 7.40
CA ASN A 645 5.54 17.41 8.78
C ASN A 645 6.33 16.18 9.25
N CYS A 646 6.76 15.33 8.32
CA CYS A 646 7.57 14.13 8.60
C CYS A 646 6.97 13.22 9.66
N GLN A 647 5.66 12.98 9.60
CA GLN A 647 4.93 12.12 10.55
C GLN A 647 4.44 10.83 9.92
N ILE A 648 4.71 10.62 8.64
CA ILE A 648 4.21 9.46 7.90
C ILE A 648 5.36 8.44 7.80
N PRO A 649 5.26 7.28 8.46
CA PRO A 649 6.30 6.27 8.40
C PRO A 649 6.35 5.61 7.02
N ASP A 650 7.55 5.17 6.61
CA ASP A 650 7.75 4.42 5.36
C ASP A 650 7.20 3.01 5.42
N THR A 651 6.84 2.51 6.59
CA THR A 651 6.08 1.27 6.78
C THR A 651 4.76 1.62 7.46
N CYS A 652 3.63 1.25 6.85
CA CYS A 652 2.33 1.54 7.43
C CYS A 652 2.08 0.70 8.69
N PRO A 653 1.37 1.25 9.69
CA PRO A 653 0.88 0.47 10.81
C PRO A 653 -0.01 -0.68 10.31
N VAL A 654 -0.07 -1.76 11.10
CA VAL A 654 -0.93 -2.91 10.80
C VAL A 654 -2.38 -2.46 10.60
N GLY A 655 -3.02 -2.97 9.56
CA GLY A 655 -4.37 -2.58 9.17
C GLY A 655 -4.43 -1.39 8.21
N TYR A 656 -3.30 -0.85 7.76
CA TYR A 656 -3.26 0.29 6.84
C TYR A 656 -2.27 0.11 5.68
N TYR A 657 -2.60 0.73 4.54
CA TYR A 657 -1.80 0.76 3.32
C TYR A 657 -2.04 2.08 2.55
N GLY A 658 -1.43 2.18 1.39
CA GLY A 658 -1.57 3.29 0.46
C GLY A 658 -0.66 4.47 0.78
N LEU A 659 -0.79 5.52 -0.04
CA LEU A 659 -0.09 6.78 0.19
C LEU A 659 -0.54 7.36 1.54
N ASN A 660 0.43 7.75 2.36
CA ASN A 660 0.18 8.28 3.70
C ASN A 660 -0.50 7.29 4.66
N CYS A 661 -0.56 5.99 4.37
CA CYS A 661 -1.17 4.96 5.24
C CYS A 661 -2.62 5.25 5.62
N LEU A 662 -3.39 5.88 4.72
CA LEU A 662 -4.78 6.27 4.99
C LEU A 662 -5.80 5.23 4.53
N SER A 663 -5.40 4.28 3.68
CA SER A 663 -6.27 3.19 3.25
C SER A 663 -6.22 2.08 4.29
N LYS A 664 -7.35 1.47 4.61
CA LYS A 664 -7.45 0.39 5.61
C LYS A 664 -7.36 -0.96 4.92
N CYS A 665 -6.84 -1.99 5.60
CA CYS A 665 -6.92 -3.37 5.15
C CYS A 665 -7.41 -4.31 6.26
N HIS A 666 -8.16 -5.36 5.89
CA HIS A 666 -8.67 -6.37 6.82
C HIS A 666 -8.05 -7.75 6.51
N CYS A 667 -6.80 -7.95 6.91
CA CYS A 667 -6.15 -9.25 6.78
C CYS A 667 -6.53 -10.21 7.90
N LEU A 668 -6.55 -11.51 7.58
CA LEU A 668 -6.84 -12.55 8.56
C LEU A 668 -5.86 -12.49 9.74
N GLY A 669 -6.41 -12.48 10.97
CA GLY A 669 -5.62 -12.41 12.20
C GLY A 669 -4.89 -11.08 12.42
N ASP A 670 -5.40 -9.97 11.88
CA ASP A 670 -4.77 -8.65 11.93
C ASP A 670 -3.32 -8.67 11.39
N ALA A 671 -3.06 -9.45 10.35
CA ALA A 671 -1.75 -9.46 9.69
C ALA A 671 -1.50 -8.13 8.94
N ALA A 672 -0.21 -7.78 8.74
CA ALA A 672 0.14 -6.64 7.91
C ALA A 672 -0.17 -6.92 6.43
N CYS A 673 -0.82 -5.97 5.76
CA CYS A 673 -0.99 -5.98 4.31
C CYS A 673 0.22 -5.35 3.61
N ASP A 674 0.35 -5.61 2.31
CA ASP A 674 1.30 -4.91 1.46
C ASP A 674 1.03 -3.38 1.48
N LYS A 675 2.09 -2.60 1.69
CA LYS A 675 1.99 -1.14 1.86
C LYS A 675 1.35 -0.44 0.67
N TYR A 676 1.55 -0.91 -0.56
CA TYR A 676 1.12 -0.17 -1.74
C TYR A 676 -0.23 -0.66 -2.26
N THR A 677 -0.48 -1.96 -2.16
CA THR A 677 -1.64 -2.62 -2.77
C THR A 677 -2.73 -3.00 -1.76
N GLY A 678 -2.41 -3.09 -0.46
CA GLY A 678 -3.34 -3.57 0.56
C GLY A 678 -3.54 -5.10 0.54
N TYR A 679 -2.76 -5.83 -0.27
CA TYR A 679 -2.87 -7.27 -0.41
C TYR A 679 -2.49 -8.02 0.88
N CYS A 680 -3.27 -9.04 1.23
CA CYS A 680 -3.05 -9.88 2.41
C CYS A 680 -2.52 -11.26 2.01
N ASN A 681 -1.26 -11.55 2.32
CA ASN A 681 -0.64 -12.85 2.03
C ASN A 681 -1.33 -14.04 2.73
N VAL A 682 -2.03 -13.79 3.84
CA VAL A 682 -2.71 -14.80 4.67
C VAL A 682 -4.23 -14.87 4.40
N GLY A 683 -4.71 -14.17 3.38
CA GLY A 683 -6.14 -14.01 3.07
C GLY A 683 -6.82 -12.90 3.88
N CYS A 684 -8.06 -12.59 3.51
CA CYS A 684 -8.85 -11.52 4.12
C CYS A 684 -9.62 -12.03 5.35
N ALA A 685 -9.85 -11.14 6.32
CA ALA A 685 -10.69 -11.45 7.47
C ALA A 685 -12.14 -11.69 7.04
N PRO A 686 -12.88 -12.65 7.66
CA PRO A 686 -14.25 -12.92 7.26
C PRO A 686 -15.18 -11.72 7.47
N GLY A 687 -16.13 -11.53 6.55
CA GLY A 687 -17.05 -10.38 6.56
C GLY A 687 -16.50 -9.13 5.88
N PHE A 688 -15.26 -9.19 5.38
CA PHE A 688 -14.59 -8.08 4.71
C PHE A 688 -13.79 -8.54 3.49
N THR A 689 -13.63 -7.64 2.52
CA THR A 689 -12.57 -7.72 1.51
C THR A 689 -11.24 -7.27 2.10
N CYS A 690 -10.13 -7.68 1.46
CA CYS A 690 -8.79 -7.34 1.94
C CYS A 690 -8.57 -5.82 1.99
N VAL A 691 -9.23 -5.07 1.09
CA VAL A 691 -9.21 -3.60 1.03
C VAL A 691 -10.39 -2.95 1.79
N SER A 692 -10.90 -3.64 2.82
CA SER A 692 -11.81 -3.13 3.87
C SER A 692 -13.27 -2.88 3.49
N TRP A 693 -13.78 -3.47 2.42
CA TRP A 693 -15.21 -3.41 2.14
C TRP A 693 -15.93 -4.45 2.96
N GLN A 694 -16.99 -4.05 3.66
CA GLN A 694 -17.89 -4.99 4.30
C GLN A 694 -18.61 -5.79 3.22
N CYS A 695 -18.85 -7.07 3.48
CA CYS A 695 -19.62 -7.86 2.52
C CYS A 695 -21.02 -7.28 2.35
N GLU A 696 -21.40 -7.10 1.08
CA GLU A 696 -22.73 -6.67 0.71
C GLU A 696 -23.77 -7.71 1.14
N ALA A 697 -25.01 -7.27 1.29
CA ALA A 697 -26.12 -8.15 1.63
C ALA A 697 -26.20 -9.30 0.61
N GLY A 698 -26.11 -10.54 1.09
CA GLY A 698 -26.07 -11.72 0.23
C GLY A 698 -24.69 -12.35 0.08
N TYR A 699 -23.62 -11.77 0.64
CA TYR A 699 -22.28 -12.35 0.62
C TYR A 699 -21.68 -12.49 2.03
N PHE A 700 -20.79 -13.47 2.21
CA PHE A 700 -20.12 -13.72 3.48
C PHE A 700 -18.72 -14.32 3.33
N GLY A 701 -17.99 -14.38 4.44
CA GLY A 701 -16.66 -15.01 4.51
C GLY A 701 -15.52 -14.07 4.10
N GLY A 702 -14.32 -14.62 3.95
CA GLY A 702 -13.14 -13.85 3.54
C GLY A 702 -13.23 -13.42 2.08
N ASP A 703 -12.95 -12.15 1.82
CA ASP A 703 -13.09 -11.53 0.49
C ASP A 703 -14.50 -11.55 -0.08
N CYS A 704 -15.50 -11.76 0.78
CA CYS A 704 -16.91 -11.85 0.40
C CYS A 704 -17.16 -12.86 -0.73
N SER A 705 -16.33 -13.90 -0.78
CA SER A 705 -16.28 -14.88 -1.86
C SER A 705 -17.42 -15.91 -1.83
N LYS A 706 -18.24 -15.92 -0.77
CA LYS A 706 -19.33 -16.88 -0.61
C LYS A 706 -20.69 -16.18 -0.68
N GLU A 707 -21.62 -16.79 -1.40
CA GLU A 707 -23.00 -16.32 -1.52
C GLU A 707 -23.91 -16.88 -0.44
N CYS A 708 -24.87 -16.09 -0.02
CA CYS A 708 -25.88 -16.45 0.96
C CYS A 708 -27.17 -16.87 0.27
N HIS A 709 -27.69 -18.01 0.73
CA HIS A 709 -28.87 -18.65 0.16
C HIS A 709 -29.98 -18.81 1.20
N CYS A 710 -30.16 -17.82 2.08
CA CYS A 710 -31.21 -17.82 3.11
C CYS A 710 -32.59 -17.56 2.50
N LEU A 711 -33.62 -18.23 3.01
CA LEU A 711 -35.01 -18.04 2.59
C LEU A 711 -35.55 -16.67 3.06
N ASP A 712 -36.41 -16.04 2.24
CA ASP A 712 -37.18 -14.80 2.52
C ASP A 712 -36.36 -13.49 2.55
N ASP A 713 -35.36 -13.31 1.68
CA ASP A 713 -34.47 -12.13 1.65
C ASP A 713 -33.76 -11.83 2.98
N ALA A 714 -33.70 -12.81 3.89
CA ALA A 714 -33.01 -12.65 5.17
C ALA A 714 -31.50 -12.50 4.94
N THR A 715 -30.93 -11.39 5.40
CA THR A 715 -29.49 -11.19 5.39
C THR A 715 -28.83 -12.23 6.31
N CYS A 716 -27.96 -13.05 5.72
CA CYS A 716 -27.08 -13.92 6.47
C CYS A 716 -26.09 -13.09 7.30
N ASP A 717 -25.55 -13.69 8.36
CA ASP A 717 -24.40 -13.12 9.04
C ASP A 717 -23.21 -13.04 8.08
N ARG A 718 -22.68 -11.83 7.83
CA ARG A 718 -21.60 -11.59 6.86
C ARG A 718 -20.28 -12.29 7.19
N ILE A 719 -20.05 -12.66 8.45
CA ILE A 719 -18.81 -13.29 8.90
C ILE A 719 -18.93 -14.80 8.70
N THR A 720 -20.05 -15.37 9.13
CA THR A 720 -20.25 -16.82 9.28
C THR A 720 -21.13 -17.45 8.21
N GLY A 721 -21.96 -16.66 7.51
CA GLY A 721 -22.97 -17.13 6.57
C GLY A 721 -24.22 -17.70 7.22
N PHE A 722 -24.37 -17.51 8.53
CA PHE A 722 -25.49 -18.07 9.28
C PHE A 722 -26.81 -17.41 8.88
N CYS A 723 -27.81 -18.23 8.55
CA CYS A 723 -29.17 -17.77 8.28
C CYS A 723 -29.97 -17.71 9.60
N PRO A 724 -30.46 -16.53 10.03
CA PRO A 724 -31.25 -16.41 11.26
C PRO A 724 -32.49 -17.31 11.29
N SER A 725 -33.13 -17.49 10.13
CA SER A 725 -34.31 -18.33 9.95
C SER A 725 -33.99 -19.83 9.95
N LYS A 726 -32.71 -20.22 9.80
CA LYS A 726 -32.23 -21.60 9.54
C LYS A 726 -32.95 -22.27 8.37
N LYS A 727 -33.41 -21.49 7.40
CA LYS A 727 -34.09 -21.96 6.18
C LYS A 727 -33.37 -21.42 4.96
N CYS A 728 -33.33 -22.24 3.91
CA CYS A 728 -32.62 -21.95 2.68
C CYS A 728 -33.58 -21.80 1.51
N ILE A 729 -33.21 -20.99 0.52
CA ILE A 729 -33.87 -21.02 -0.80
C ILE A 729 -33.57 -22.36 -1.46
N ALA A 730 -34.54 -22.95 -2.14
CA ALA A 730 -34.29 -24.16 -2.92
C ALA A 730 -33.33 -23.83 -4.09
N PRO A 731 -32.34 -24.70 -4.40
CA PRO A 731 -32.17 -26.08 -3.93
C PRO A 731 -31.30 -26.27 -2.67
N PHE A 732 -30.76 -25.20 -2.09
CA PHE A 732 -29.82 -25.26 -0.97
C PHE A 732 -30.44 -25.84 0.31
N GLN A 733 -29.62 -26.51 1.13
CA GLN A 733 -30.02 -27.08 2.42
C GLN A 733 -29.07 -26.63 3.53
N THR A 734 -29.56 -26.67 4.78
CA THR A 734 -28.70 -26.37 5.93
C THR A 734 -27.73 -27.51 6.17
N ASP A 735 -26.48 -27.17 6.44
CA ASP A 735 -25.43 -28.11 6.88
C ASP A 735 -25.60 -28.62 8.33
N GLY A 736 -26.71 -28.26 8.99
CA GLY A 736 -26.98 -28.51 10.40
C GLY A 736 -26.48 -27.41 11.36
N THR A 737 -25.59 -26.51 10.92
CA THR A 737 -25.13 -25.34 11.69
C THR A 737 -25.95 -24.09 11.42
N GLY A 738 -26.73 -24.10 10.33
CA GLY A 738 -27.60 -22.99 9.90
C GLY A 738 -27.04 -22.21 8.71
N ILE A 739 -25.97 -22.71 8.08
CA ILE A 739 -25.43 -22.18 6.82
C ILE A 739 -26.06 -22.96 5.67
N CYS A 740 -26.48 -22.26 4.62
CA CYS A 740 -27.11 -22.85 3.44
C CYS A 740 -26.07 -23.20 2.38
N GLN A 741 -26.00 -24.47 1.98
CA GLN A 741 -25.04 -24.99 1.00
C GLN A 741 -25.72 -25.92 0.00
N SER A 742 -25.07 -26.13 -1.14
CA SER A 742 -25.49 -27.05 -2.19
C SER A 742 -25.26 -28.51 -1.77
N VAL A 743 -26.15 -29.41 -2.15
CA VAL A 743 -26.07 -30.84 -1.82
C VAL A 743 -25.42 -31.60 -2.98
N PRO A 744 -24.28 -32.29 -2.78
CA PRO A 744 -23.61 -33.01 -3.87
C PRO A 744 -24.48 -34.09 -4.53
N PRO A 745 -24.34 -34.32 -5.85
CA PRO A 745 -25.20 -35.23 -6.60
C PRO A 745 -24.89 -36.71 -6.33
N VAL A 746 -25.86 -37.44 -5.83
CA VAL A 746 -25.76 -38.86 -5.46
C VAL A 746 -26.39 -39.74 -6.53
N LEU A 747 -25.64 -40.72 -7.05
CA LEU A 747 -26.17 -41.81 -7.86
C LEU A 747 -26.55 -42.98 -6.95
N SER A 748 -27.83 -43.32 -6.94
CA SER A 748 -28.37 -44.38 -6.08
C SER A 748 -28.19 -45.80 -6.63
N GLN A 749 -27.91 -45.93 -7.93
CA GLN A 749 -27.80 -47.21 -8.62
C GLN A 749 -26.34 -47.58 -8.94
N PRO A 750 -25.96 -48.86 -8.82
CA PRO A 750 -24.65 -49.32 -9.28
C PRO A 750 -24.54 -49.32 -10.82
N PRO A 751 -23.34 -49.21 -11.40
CA PRO A 751 -23.15 -49.29 -12.85
C PRO A 751 -23.32 -50.72 -13.36
N GLU A 752 -23.84 -50.89 -14.58
CA GLU A 752 -23.84 -52.16 -15.29
C GLU A 752 -22.48 -52.38 -15.96
N VAL A 753 -21.87 -53.55 -15.78
CA VAL A 753 -20.53 -53.83 -16.30
C VAL A 753 -20.50 -55.12 -17.12
N ARG A 754 -19.90 -55.07 -18.32
CA ARG A 754 -19.68 -56.22 -19.20
C ARG A 754 -18.18 -56.40 -19.43
N VAL A 755 -17.64 -57.55 -19.04
CA VAL A 755 -16.19 -57.82 -19.11
C VAL A 755 -15.82 -58.76 -20.27
N LYS A 756 -14.62 -58.54 -20.82
CA LYS A 756 -13.90 -59.46 -21.70
C LYS A 756 -12.65 -59.99 -20.97
N SER A 757 -11.67 -60.53 -21.70
CA SER A 757 -10.43 -61.04 -21.09
C SER A 757 -9.57 -59.93 -20.46
N THR A 758 -9.43 -58.80 -21.14
CA THR A 758 -8.55 -57.68 -20.73
C THR A 758 -9.22 -56.31 -20.79
N SER A 759 -10.54 -56.26 -20.91
CA SER A 759 -11.30 -55.00 -20.96
C SER A 759 -12.68 -55.12 -20.32
N ALA A 760 -13.27 -53.98 -19.95
CA ALA A 760 -14.62 -53.89 -19.39
C ALA A 760 -15.36 -52.70 -19.98
N ILE A 761 -16.64 -52.89 -20.29
CA ILE A 761 -17.57 -51.84 -20.70
C ILE A 761 -18.44 -51.50 -19.50
N VAL A 762 -18.37 -50.26 -19.01
CA VAL A 762 -19.12 -49.74 -17.87
C VAL A 762 -20.24 -48.83 -18.38
N THR A 763 -21.48 -49.13 -18.01
CA THR A 763 -22.68 -48.36 -18.40
C THR A 763 -23.39 -47.88 -17.14
N TRP A 764 -23.81 -46.62 -17.11
CA TRP A 764 -24.59 -46.05 -16.00
C TRP A 764 -25.79 -45.29 -16.54
N LYS A 765 -26.66 -44.80 -15.64
CA LYS A 765 -27.79 -43.96 -16.01
C LYS A 765 -27.52 -42.51 -15.61
N ALA A 766 -28.14 -41.58 -16.32
CA ALA A 766 -28.10 -40.17 -15.99
C ALA A 766 -28.53 -39.94 -14.53
N TRP A 767 -27.82 -39.08 -13.81
CA TRP A 767 -28.26 -38.59 -12.51
C TRP A 767 -29.65 -37.95 -12.61
N GLY A 768 -30.54 -38.30 -11.69
CA GLY A 768 -31.95 -37.87 -11.70
C GLY A 768 -32.88 -38.78 -12.51
N SER A 769 -32.35 -39.83 -13.15
CA SER A 769 -33.17 -40.84 -13.83
C SER A 769 -33.73 -41.90 -12.87
N HIS A 770 -33.17 -42.02 -11.67
CA HIS A 770 -33.67 -42.92 -10.63
C HIS A 770 -34.30 -42.13 -9.46
N PRO A 771 -35.47 -42.54 -8.93
CA PRO A 771 -36.18 -41.79 -7.88
C PRO A 771 -35.43 -41.62 -6.55
N LEU A 772 -34.36 -42.40 -6.33
CA LEU A 772 -33.52 -42.34 -5.14
C LEU A 772 -32.21 -41.57 -5.36
N ASP A 773 -31.97 -41.07 -6.57
CA ASP A 773 -30.88 -40.12 -6.80
C ASP A 773 -31.20 -38.83 -6.03
N ALA A 774 -30.17 -38.24 -5.43
CA ALA A 774 -30.31 -37.06 -4.56
C ALA A 774 -29.25 -36.00 -4.90
N GLY A 775 -29.36 -34.81 -4.32
CA GLY A 775 -28.43 -33.70 -4.54
C GLY A 775 -28.85 -32.76 -5.66
N ASP A 776 -27.91 -31.93 -6.11
CA ASP A 776 -28.16 -30.83 -7.05
C ASP A 776 -27.38 -30.99 -8.35
N GLY A 777 -28.00 -30.56 -9.46
CA GLY A 777 -27.39 -30.39 -10.78
C GLY A 777 -27.15 -28.91 -11.10
N PRO A 778 -26.61 -28.56 -12.30
CA PRO A 778 -26.39 -29.43 -13.45
C PRO A 778 -25.12 -30.29 -13.31
N ILE A 779 -25.22 -31.53 -13.77
CA ILE A 779 -24.09 -32.46 -13.80
C ILE A 779 -23.21 -32.13 -15.00
N VAL A 780 -22.00 -31.66 -14.71
CA VAL A 780 -20.98 -31.32 -15.71
C VAL A 780 -20.07 -32.50 -16.01
N GLY A 781 -20.19 -33.60 -15.27
CA GLY A 781 -19.65 -34.86 -15.71
C GLY A 781 -19.81 -36.05 -14.77
N TYR A 782 -19.16 -37.15 -15.13
CA TYR A 782 -19.09 -38.37 -14.31
C TYR A 782 -17.65 -38.85 -14.18
N LYS A 783 -17.29 -39.34 -12.99
CA LYS A 783 -16.02 -40.02 -12.70
C LYS A 783 -16.25 -41.50 -12.52
N ILE A 784 -15.49 -42.30 -13.27
CA ILE A 784 -15.57 -43.77 -13.23
C ILE A 784 -14.37 -44.30 -12.44
N TYR A 785 -14.66 -45.12 -11.44
CA TYR A 785 -13.69 -45.73 -10.54
C TYR A 785 -13.64 -47.23 -10.77
N HIS A 786 -12.43 -47.79 -10.82
CA HIS A 786 -12.23 -49.23 -10.77
C HIS A 786 -10.99 -49.62 -9.95
N SER A 787 -11.05 -50.76 -9.26
CA SER A 787 -9.91 -51.33 -8.53
C SER A 787 -10.01 -52.85 -8.40
N ASN A 788 -8.86 -53.52 -8.24
CA ASN A 788 -8.77 -54.97 -7.98
C ASN A 788 -8.55 -55.31 -6.50
N TYR A 789 -8.61 -54.31 -5.62
CA TYR A 789 -8.57 -54.45 -4.17
C TYR A 789 -9.97 -54.33 -3.59
N SER A 790 -10.32 -55.14 -2.59
CA SER A 790 -11.64 -55.14 -1.96
C SER A 790 -11.86 -54.00 -0.95
N SER A 791 -11.00 -52.98 -0.92
CA SER A 791 -11.05 -51.96 0.12
C SER A 791 -12.11 -50.90 -0.18
N ILE A 792 -13.16 -50.90 0.63
CA ILE A 792 -14.21 -49.87 0.72
C ILE A 792 -13.65 -48.53 1.28
N SER A 793 -12.34 -48.39 1.51
CA SER A 793 -11.71 -47.16 2.02
C SER A 793 -10.84 -46.47 0.98
N LEU A 794 -11.08 -45.16 0.79
CA LEU A 794 -10.28 -44.20 0.01
C LEU A 794 -8.78 -44.42 0.24
N THR A 795 -8.11 -45.07 -0.70
CA THR A 795 -6.65 -45.13 -0.75
C THR A 795 -6.21 -44.77 -2.16
N SER A 796 -4.96 -44.34 -2.30
CA SER A 796 -4.27 -44.02 -3.57
C SER A 796 -4.16 -45.17 -4.58
N ALA A 797 -4.89 -46.28 -4.36
CA ALA A 797 -4.91 -47.48 -5.19
C ALA A 797 -6.12 -47.58 -6.14
N ASP A 798 -7.05 -46.61 -6.09
CA ASP A 798 -8.18 -46.55 -7.01
C ASP A 798 -7.80 -45.81 -8.31
N TYR A 799 -8.00 -46.46 -9.46
CA TYR A 799 -7.71 -45.86 -10.76
C TYR A 799 -8.91 -45.05 -11.26
N ILE A 800 -8.71 -43.74 -11.46
CA ILE A 800 -9.67 -42.85 -12.13
C ILE A 800 -9.50 -43.04 -13.64
N SER A 801 -10.52 -43.57 -14.31
CA SER A 801 -10.41 -43.89 -15.74
C SER A 801 -10.68 -42.69 -16.66
N ALA A 802 -11.55 -41.75 -16.28
CA ALA A 802 -11.80 -40.50 -17.00
C ALA A 802 -12.73 -39.54 -16.21
N ILE A 803 -12.73 -38.26 -16.58
CA ILE A 803 -13.77 -37.26 -16.27
C ILE A 803 -14.53 -37.01 -17.58
N TYR A 804 -15.84 -37.27 -17.59
CA TYR A 804 -16.65 -37.22 -18.82
C TYR A 804 -17.65 -36.07 -18.76
N GLN A 805 -17.53 -35.05 -19.63
CA GLN A 805 -18.55 -33.99 -19.80
C GLN A 805 -19.84 -34.56 -20.39
N PRO A 806 -21.06 -34.12 -20.05
CA PRO A 806 -22.30 -34.77 -20.48
C PRO A 806 -22.50 -34.77 -22.01
N PRO A 807 -22.67 -35.94 -22.66
CA PRO A 807 -23.17 -36.01 -24.04
C PRO A 807 -24.12 -37.21 -24.22
N SER A 808 -24.47 -37.49 -25.48
CA SER A 808 -25.49 -38.42 -25.96
C SER A 808 -25.38 -39.92 -25.59
N SER A 809 -24.46 -40.36 -24.71
CA SER A 809 -24.34 -41.77 -24.29
C SER A 809 -23.67 -41.95 -22.91
N PHE A 810 -24.17 -42.90 -22.09
CA PHE A 810 -23.69 -43.21 -20.73
C PHE A 810 -22.90 -44.53 -20.66
N ILE A 811 -21.84 -44.65 -21.47
CA ILE A 811 -21.03 -45.87 -21.64
C ILE A 811 -19.54 -45.49 -21.65
N PHE A 812 -18.69 -46.28 -21.00
CA PHE A 812 -17.24 -46.08 -20.96
C PHE A 812 -16.48 -47.41 -21.06
N ASP A 813 -15.44 -47.46 -21.89
CA ASP A 813 -14.61 -48.65 -22.12
C ASP A 813 -13.28 -48.55 -21.33
N ILE A 814 -13.01 -49.55 -20.49
CA ILE A 814 -11.76 -49.70 -19.75
C ILE A 814 -10.93 -50.80 -20.41
N GLU A 815 -9.70 -50.48 -20.79
CA GLU A 815 -8.75 -51.42 -21.38
C GLU A 815 -7.65 -51.83 -20.40
N SER A 816 -6.81 -52.79 -20.78
CA SER A 816 -5.64 -53.25 -20.01
C SER A 816 -5.93 -53.85 -18.62
N LEU A 817 -7.11 -54.46 -18.43
CA LEU A 817 -7.43 -55.20 -17.22
C LEU A 817 -6.69 -56.54 -17.18
N GLN A 818 -6.34 -57.01 -15.98
CA GLN A 818 -5.74 -58.32 -15.78
C GLN A 818 -6.79 -59.43 -15.95
N GLN A 819 -6.42 -60.52 -16.61
CA GLN A 819 -7.27 -61.70 -16.79
C GLN A 819 -7.49 -62.42 -15.44
N LEU A 820 -8.65 -63.07 -15.28
CA LEU A 820 -9.01 -63.85 -14.08
C LEU A 820 -9.00 -63.07 -12.75
N THR A 821 -8.99 -61.73 -12.81
CA THR A 821 -8.92 -60.82 -11.66
C THR A 821 -10.31 -60.25 -11.35
N VAL A 822 -10.62 -60.12 -10.05
CA VAL A 822 -11.87 -59.50 -9.58
C VAL A 822 -11.69 -57.99 -9.51
N TYR A 823 -12.60 -57.25 -10.13
CA TYR A 823 -12.63 -55.80 -10.11
C TYR A 823 -13.93 -55.27 -9.51
N TYR A 824 -13.83 -54.12 -8.85
CA TYR A 824 -14.92 -53.35 -8.25
C TYR A 824 -15.09 -52.06 -9.04
N PHE A 825 -16.31 -51.76 -9.51
CA PHE A 825 -16.62 -50.59 -10.34
C PHE A 825 -17.67 -49.70 -9.68
N SER A 826 -17.48 -48.38 -9.71
CA SER A 826 -18.45 -47.40 -9.23
C SER A 826 -18.35 -46.09 -9.99
N VAL A 827 -19.42 -45.28 -9.98
CA VAL A 827 -19.49 -44.00 -10.71
C VAL A 827 -19.90 -42.88 -9.75
N ALA A 828 -19.26 -41.72 -9.85
CA ALA A 828 -19.65 -40.51 -9.13
C ALA A 828 -20.10 -39.44 -10.13
N ALA A 829 -21.18 -38.72 -9.81
CA ALA A 829 -21.61 -37.55 -10.58
C ALA A 829 -20.81 -36.31 -10.12
N VAL A 830 -20.52 -35.41 -11.05
CA VAL A 830 -19.69 -34.22 -10.84
C VAL A 830 -20.43 -32.98 -11.32
N ARG A 831 -20.46 -31.93 -10.49
CA ARG A 831 -20.90 -30.58 -10.84
C ARG A 831 -19.71 -29.60 -10.80
N GLU A 832 -19.91 -28.41 -11.34
CA GLU A 832 -18.86 -27.41 -11.61
C GLU A 832 -18.23 -26.78 -10.34
N GLU A 833 -18.96 -26.74 -9.21
CA GLU A 833 -18.48 -26.11 -7.96
C GLU A 833 -17.33 -26.88 -7.27
N GLU A 834 -16.55 -26.18 -6.44
CA GLU A 834 -15.46 -26.75 -5.62
C GLU A 834 -16.03 -27.79 -4.63
N GLY A 835 -15.50 -29.02 -4.64
CA GLY A 835 -16.09 -30.15 -3.91
C GLY A 835 -17.35 -30.74 -4.57
N GLY A 836 -17.64 -30.37 -5.84
CA GLY A 836 -18.81 -30.80 -6.61
C GLY A 836 -18.83 -32.28 -7.04
N GLU A 837 -17.86 -33.09 -6.63
CA GLU A 837 -17.95 -34.54 -6.80
C GLU A 837 -18.84 -35.15 -5.73
N GLY A 838 -19.95 -35.76 -6.16
CA GLY A 838 -20.80 -36.53 -5.29
C GLY A 838 -20.15 -37.85 -4.83
N PRO A 839 -20.71 -38.49 -3.79
CA PRO A 839 -20.23 -39.79 -3.35
C PRO A 839 -20.32 -40.84 -4.47
N ARG A 840 -19.40 -41.81 -4.45
CA ARG A 840 -19.42 -42.94 -5.39
C ARG A 840 -20.73 -43.72 -5.26
N SER A 841 -21.28 -44.14 -6.39
CA SER A 841 -22.43 -45.05 -6.45
C SER A 841 -22.13 -46.36 -5.70
N PRO A 842 -23.18 -47.16 -5.39
CA PRO A 842 -22.98 -48.55 -5.03
C PRO A 842 -22.09 -49.29 -6.06
N VAL A 843 -21.35 -50.29 -5.58
CA VAL A 843 -20.28 -50.95 -6.34
C VAL A 843 -20.81 -52.17 -7.10
N THR A 844 -20.35 -52.37 -8.34
CA THR A 844 -20.51 -53.59 -9.13
C THR A 844 -19.22 -54.40 -9.12
N THR A 845 -19.30 -55.69 -8.74
CA THR A 845 -18.13 -56.58 -8.66
C THR A 845 -18.18 -57.64 -9.74
N ILE A 846 -17.14 -57.72 -10.59
CA ILE A 846 -17.06 -58.69 -11.69
C ILE A 846 -15.64 -59.24 -11.84
N ARG A 847 -15.53 -60.51 -12.26
CA ARG A 847 -14.25 -61.18 -12.57
C ARG A 847 -14.01 -61.25 -14.08
N THR A 848 -12.83 -60.83 -14.54
CA THR A 848 -12.43 -60.93 -15.96
C THR A 848 -12.27 -62.38 -16.42
N GLN A 849 -12.52 -62.63 -17.70
CA GLN A 849 -12.53 -63.98 -18.29
C GLN A 849 -11.15 -64.39 -18.82
N PRO A 850 -10.86 -65.70 -19.00
CA PRO A 850 -9.66 -66.15 -19.69
C PRO A 850 -9.73 -65.85 -21.20
N GLN A 851 -8.59 -65.64 -21.84
CA GLN A 851 -8.51 -65.41 -23.30
C GLN A 851 -8.81 -66.72 -24.07
N ASP A 852 -9.81 -66.68 -24.95
CA ASP A 852 -10.23 -67.83 -25.76
C ASP A 852 -9.27 -68.04 -26.94
N THR A 853 -8.54 -69.15 -26.95
CA THR A 853 -7.49 -69.47 -27.96
C THR A 853 -8.00 -70.34 -29.12
N THR A 854 -9.31 -70.42 -29.34
CA THR A 854 -9.90 -71.42 -30.26
C THR A 854 -10.27 -70.91 -31.67
N GLN A 855 -9.87 -69.71 -32.09
CA GLN A 855 -10.30 -69.12 -33.38
C GLN A 855 -9.18 -68.90 -34.42
N ASP A 856 -8.07 -69.64 -34.37
CA ASP A 856 -6.96 -69.54 -35.35
C ASP A 856 -6.43 -70.89 -35.89
N ARG A 857 -7.30 -71.90 -36.05
CA ARG A 857 -6.91 -73.18 -36.67
C ARG A 857 -7.97 -73.79 -37.59
N VAL A 858 -8.30 -73.14 -38.70
CA VAL A 858 -8.69 -73.82 -39.96
C VAL A 858 -8.33 -72.91 -41.15
N LEU A 859 -7.22 -73.20 -41.83
CA LEU A 859 -6.99 -73.07 -43.29
C LEU A 859 -5.48 -73.17 -43.58
N ALA A 860 -4.96 -74.40 -43.65
CA ALA A 860 -3.77 -74.75 -44.43
C ALA A 860 -3.67 -76.27 -44.54
N LEU A 861 -4.09 -76.83 -45.67
CA LEU A 861 -3.65 -78.14 -46.14
C LEU A 861 -2.87 -77.91 -47.45
N PRO A 862 -1.63 -78.40 -47.55
CA PRO A 862 -0.91 -78.48 -48.81
C PRO A 862 -1.08 -79.88 -49.43
N GLU A 863 -1.31 -79.96 -50.74
CA GLU A 863 -1.03 -81.16 -51.53
C GLU A 863 0.05 -80.84 -52.56
N HIS A 864 1.10 -81.67 -52.54
CA HIS A 864 2.19 -81.66 -53.50
C HIS A 864 1.94 -82.68 -54.62
N THR A 865 2.16 -82.20 -55.85
CA THR A 865 2.68 -82.88 -57.06
C THR A 865 1.90 -84.01 -57.74
N THR A 866 1.52 -83.75 -58.99
CA THR A 866 2.28 -84.23 -60.16
C THR A 866 2.57 -83.08 -61.11
#